data_AF-A0AAE7L2E8-F1
#
_entry.id   AF-A0AAE7L2E8-F1
#
_cell.length_a   1.000
_cell.length_b   1.000
_cell.length_c   1.000
_cell.angle_alpha   90.00
_cell.angle_beta   90.00
_cell.angle_gamma   90.00
#
_symmetry.space_group_name_H-M   'P 1'
#
loop_
_entity.id
_entity.type
_entity.pdbx_description
1 polymer ?
#
loop_
_entity_poly.entity_id
_entity_poly.type
_entity_poly.pdbx_seq_one_letter_code
_entity_poly.pdbx_strand_id
1 'polypeptide(L)'
;MLSLFTRNKSTDRQTPVDDGQSFQADETLTAAVKGRQPLKRPGKMTRQDEEKVYHANPSIIDFLPWAEFLDEEQCLLLDDGVSVGAVYDVTPVATEGRTEERLEQIRDSVEDALQDSFDEHDVNPWVVQFFCQDEDDTDAYLDRLRGYVKPHAQRTAFTDAWLGEMERHIRSISRPEGLFTDSLITGQPWRGQQRRTRMVVYRWLGKSRDPMPPVAMLNQVCDRVVNALGGAGIRCTRQNGLQVHGWLLRLFNPSPDWVEKTTLYRQAAYADPRETPEGTVPVSNDFAETLWFTPPVSDPENGVWWIDNKPHCAVAVEKLRTPPEPGTLTGEKSRGEKKINALMDMFPEGTMVCMTVVVQPQDRLEEQFNRLSKNAVGENTESGRVRQDVKTVKEYLGNRHKLYRAGITFLLRGDDMTSLKRKRLELSTVLLGAGLQPVRPEFEEGPLNSWLRALPMCFNPDSDKKHWYTRLTWVQHLAGLLPVTGRETGTGHPGFSFFNRGGDTLTFDPLNKLDRTQNAHLLLFGPTGAGKSATLCAALSQLMAVHRPRLFIAEAGNSFGLLADFFDSLGLTVNKISVKPGSGVSLPPFADAHKLVEEGLAAQAVDESDLPDIDTDDDSEDDKRDVLGEMEISARMMITGGDPKEEADLKRADRAMIREALLMAAHATYKEGRQMLPSDLQQALYAIASDNDEGVINVRNAQRKAKAAEMAESLGMFTQAGSFEAELFNREGELWPEADVTLVDLGHLAREGYEAQMALTMVSMTNMINNIAERDQFLGRDIVFTVDEAHIVTVNPLLSPYMTKVVKMWRKLGAWLWLATQNLKDYPDIAEKMLNMAEWWICLTMPPEEVKDISRFRALTPEQESVLLSASKLSGCYTEGVVLAKRIEALFRAVPPSLFLALGMTEKEEKAERRALMNEFHCSELEAAKRVAQNLDRLRGLTEKQQEPATV
;
A
#
# COMPACT_ATOMS: atom_id res chain seq x y z
N MET A 1 -68.83 -29.30 6.80
CA MET A 1 -69.91 -30.11 7.40
C MET A 1 -70.06 -29.70 8.86
N LEU A 2 -71.23 -29.13 9.19
CA LEU A 2 -71.95 -29.02 10.48
C LEU A 2 -71.13 -28.69 11.76
N SER A 3 -71.23 -27.48 12.37
CA SER A 3 -72.32 -26.99 13.25
C SER A 3 -72.03 -27.36 14.74
N LEU A 4 -72.12 -26.55 15.81
CA LEU A 4 -72.92 -25.37 16.17
C LEU A 4 -72.38 -24.75 17.49
N PHE A 5 -72.63 -23.47 17.73
CA PHE A 5 -72.41 -22.73 18.99
C PHE A 5 -73.32 -23.21 20.15
N THR A 6 -72.88 -23.08 21.41
CA THR A 6 -73.72 -22.54 22.52
C THR A 6 -72.92 -22.09 23.76
N ARG A 7 -73.30 -20.92 24.28
CA ARG A 7 -73.02 -20.39 25.64
C ARG A 7 -73.94 -21.08 26.68
N ASN A 8 -73.49 -21.27 27.93
CA ASN A 8 -74.05 -20.59 29.11
C ASN A 8 -73.41 -20.98 30.47
N LYS A 9 -73.53 -20.02 31.41
CA LYS A 9 -73.07 -19.97 32.80
C LYS A 9 -73.96 -20.76 33.80
N SER A 10 -73.39 -20.94 35.01
CA SER A 10 -74.02 -21.17 36.34
C SER A 10 -74.29 -22.64 36.69
N THR A 11 -74.16 -23.15 37.92
CA THR A 11 -74.28 -22.55 39.26
C THR A 11 -73.61 -23.46 40.33
N ASP A 12 -72.99 -22.83 41.32
CA ASP A 12 -72.91 -23.12 42.77
C ASP A 12 -72.98 -24.54 43.41
N ARG A 13 -72.05 -24.71 44.38
CA ARG A 13 -72.17 -25.37 45.71
C ARG A 13 -72.29 -26.91 45.84
N GLN A 14 -71.26 -27.55 46.40
CA GLN A 14 -71.20 -28.06 47.79
C GLN A 14 -69.97 -28.97 48.01
N THR A 15 -69.19 -28.68 49.06
CA THR A 15 -68.25 -29.58 49.74
C THR A 15 -68.99 -30.83 50.29
N PRO A 16 -68.36 -32.01 50.42
CA PRO A 16 -67.34 -32.17 51.45
C PRO A 16 -66.14 -33.08 51.12
N VAL A 17 -65.15 -32.90 52.00
CA VAL A 17 -64.06 -33.80 52.37
C VAL A 17 -64.57 -35.23 52.51
N ASP A 18 -63.86 -36.19 51.92
CA ASP A 18 -63.90 -37.58 52.38
C ASP A 18 -62.48 -38.07 52.63
N ASP A 19 -62.36 -38.69 53.79
CA ASP A 19 -61.13 -39.09 54.45
C ASP A 19 -60.56 -40.38 53.85
N GLY A 20 -59.24 -40.42 53.77
CA GLY A 20 -58.45 -41.57 54.17
C GLY A 20 -58.72 -42.91 53.47
N GLN A 21 -57.90 -43.20 52.45
CA GLN A 21 -57.19 -44.47 52.44
C GLN A 21 -55.70 -44.23 52.21
N SER A 22 -54.98 -44.20 53.33
CA SER A 22 -53.53 -44.33 53.41
C SER A 22 -53.10 -45.69 52.86
N PHE A 23 -52.51 -45.71 51.66
CA PHE A 23 -51.58 -46.77 51.32
C PHE A 23 -50.33 -46.59 52.19
N GLN A 24 -50.21 -47.41 53.24
CA GLN A 24 -48.95 -47.63 53.93
C GLN A 24 -47.99 -48.26 52.91
N ALA A 25 -47.08 -47.44 52.38
CA ALA A 25 -45.89 -47.93 51.71
C ALA A 25 -44.88 -48.33 52.80
N ASP A 26 -44.50 -49.61 52.80
CA ASP A 26 -43.49 -50.22 53.66
C ASP A 26 -42.27 -49.31 53.89
N GLU A 27 -42.08 -48.91 55.14
CA GLU A 27 -40.84 -48.33 55.65
C GLU A 27 -39.79 -49.43 55.86
N THR A 28 -39.21 -49.96 54.79
CA THR A 28 -37.95 -50.72 54.88
C THR A 28 -37.08 -50.48 53.66
N LEU A 29 -36.26 -49.43 53.69
CA LEU A 29 -35.02 -49.30 52.90
C LEU A 29 -34.14 -48.19 53.49
N THR A 30 -33.50 -48.47 54.63
CA THR A 30 -32.45 -47.63 55.22
C THR A 30 -31.10 -47.96 54.59
N ALA A 31 -30.89 -47.58 53.32
CA ALA A 31 -29.57 -47.63 52.69
C ALA A 31 -28.78 -46.35 53.02
N ALA A 32 -28.36 -46.18 54.26
CA ALA A 32 -27.42 -45.11 54.64
C ALA A 32 -25.98 -45.61 54.48
N VAL A 33 -25.18 -44.94 53.65
CA VAL A 33 -23.76 -45.26 53.45
C VAL A 33 -22.92 -44.23 54.19
N LYS A 34 -22.11 -44.67 55.16
CA LYS A 34 -21.26 -43.81 56.02
C LYS A 34 -22.01 -42.61 56.62
N GLY A 35 -23.21 -42.84 57.16
CA GLY A 35 -23.99 -41.80 57.84
C GLY A 35 -24.66 -40.77 56.94
N ARG A 36 -24.54 -40.90 55.61
CA ARG A 36 -25.31 -40.07 54.65
C ARG A 36 -26.53 -40.84 54.19
N GLN A 37 -27.70 -40.22 54.38
CA GLN A 37 -28.96 -40.77 53.88
C GLN A 37 -29.12 -40.48 52.38
N PRO A 38 -29.83 -41.35 51.64
CA PRO A 38 -30.24 -41.07 50.27
C PRO A 38 -31.05 -39.78 50.20
N LEU A 39 -30.78 -38.94 49.21
CA LEU A 39 -31.56 -37.72 48.98
C LEU A 39 -33.01 -38.10 48.67
N LYS A 40 -33.95 -37.49 49.39
CA LYS A 40 -35.39 -37.56 49.08
C LYS A 40 -35.74 -36.43 48.12
N ARG A 41 -36.65 -36.69 47.18
CA ARG A 41 -37.15 -35.64 46.27
C ARG A 41 -37.82 -34.54 47.11
N PRO A 42 -37.38 -33.27 47.00
CA PRO A 42 -37.90 -32.19 47.85
C PRO A 42 -39.32 -31.75 47.48
N GLY A 43 -39.85 -32.16 46.32
CA GLY A 43 -41.21 -31.84 45.87
C GLY A 43 -41.66 -32.71 44.68
N LYS A 44 -42.88 -32.45 44.19
CA LYS A 44 -43.42 -33.03 42.95
C LYS A 44 -43.33 -31.98 41.84
N MET A 45 -42.61 -32.28 40.77
CA MET A 45 -42.55 -31.44 39.56
C MET A 45 -43.96 -31.38 38.96
N THR A 46 -44.48 -30.17 38.74
CA THR A 46 -45.77 -30.02 38.05
C THR A 46 -45.56 -30.18 36.54
N ARG A 47 -46.64 -30.45 35.79
CA ARG A 47 -46.56 -30.46 34.31
C ARG A 47 -46.07 -29.11 33.75
N GLN A 48 -46.39 -28.01 34.43
CA GLN A 48 -45.93 -26.69 34.04
C GLN A 48 -44.42 -26.51 34.29
N ASP A 49 -43.87 -27.11 35.36
CA ASP A 49 -42.43 -27.09 35.60
C ASP A 49 -41.69 -28.00 34.61
N GLU A 50 -42.30 -29.12 34.23
CA GLU A 50 -41.79 -30.00 33.16
C GLU A 50 -41.78 -29.29 31.80
N GLU A 51 -42.87 -28.62 31.43
CA GLU A 51 -42.94 -27.80 30.20
C GLU A 51 -41.89 -26.68 30.21
N LYS A 52 -41.62 -26.05 31.36
CA LYS A 52 -40.55 -25.05 31.50
C LYS A 52 -39.14 -25.64 31.32
N VAL A 53 -38.91 -26.90 31.70
CA VAL A 53 -37.61 -27.57 31.49
C VAL A 53 -37.34 -27.80 30.00
N TYR A 54 -38.39 -28.02 29.20
CA TYR A 54 -38.28 -28.19 27.74
C TYR A 54 -38.43 -26.89 26.95
N HIS A 55 -38.76 -25.77 27.59
CA HIS A 55 -38.88 -24.47 26.94
C HIS A 55 -37.49 -23.81 26.83
N ALA A 56 -36.90 -23.83 25.64
CA ALA A 56 -35.69 -23.07 25.33
C ALA A 56 -36.03 -21.58 25.18
N ASN A 57 -35.30 -20.70 25.86
CA ASN A 57 -35.36 -19.27 25.55
C ASN A 57 -34.60 -19.02 24.23
N PRO A 58 -35.00 -17.99 23.45
CA PRO A 58 -34.26 -17.62 22.25
C PRO A 58 -32.77 -17.36 22.56
N SER A 59 -31.91 -18.03 21.82
CA SER A 59 -30.47 -17.78 21.76
C SER A 59 -30.20 -16.46 21.02
N ILE A 60 -29.00 -15.90 21.18
CA ILE A 60 -28.57 -14.77 20.34
C ILE A 60 -28.59 -15.12 18.85
N ILE A 61 -28.34 -16.39 18.53
CA ILE A 61 -28.29 -16.91 17.16
C ILE A 61 -29.68 -16.78 16.50
N ASP A 62 -30.77 -16.94 17.26
CA ASP A 62 -32.14 -16.80 16.77
C ASP A 62 -32.49 -15.35 16.36
N PHE A 63 -31.63 -14.37 16.68
CA PHE A 63 -31.80 -12.97 16.25
C PHE A 63 -30.91 -12.61 15.06
N LEU A 64 -30.03 -13.50 14.61
CA LEU A 64 -29.13 -13.27 13.48
C LEU A 64 -29.86 -13.64 12.17
N PRO A 65 -29.93 -12.73 11.20
CA PRO A 65 -30.80 -12.91 10.04
C PRO A 65 -30.14 -13.72 8.92
N TRP A 66 -29.03 -14.44 9.14
CA TRP A 66 -28.24 -15.05 8.07
C TRP A 66 -28.54 -16.54 7.96
N ALA A 67 -29.32 -16.95 6.95
CA ALA A 67 -29.65 -18.35 6.74
C ALA A 67 -28.51 -19.08 5.99
N GLU A 68 -28.13 -18.57 4.83
CA GLU A 68 -27.13 -19.19 3.96
C GLU A 68 -26.41 -18.15 3.11
N PHE A 69 -25.15 -18.43 2.72
CA PHE A 69 -24.47 -17.66 1.70
C PHE A 69 -24.68 -18.30 0.32
N LEU A 70 -25.24 -17.52 -0.61
CA LEU A 70 -25.49 -17.94 -1.99
C LEU A 70 -24.23 -17.70 -2.83
N ASP A 71 -23.43 -18.74 -3.04
CA ASP A 71 -22.10 -18.61 -3.65
C ASP A 71 -22.10 -18.29 -5.16
N GLU A 72 -23.17 -18.61 -5.91
CA GLU A 72 -23.32 -18.21 -7.32
C GLU A 72 -23.67 -16.72 -7.45
N GLU A 73 -24.58 -16.25 -6.59
CA GLU A 73 -25.10 -14.89 -6.58
C GLU A 73 -24.28 -13.92 -5.73
N GLN A 74 -23.33 -14.44 -4.94
CA GLN A 74 -22.47 -13.72 -3.99
C GLN A 74 -23.27 -12.82 -3.02
N CYS A 75 -24.32 -13.36 -2.40
CA CYS A 75 -25.13 -12.65 -1.40
C CYS A 75 -25.53 -13.56 -0.23
N LEU A 76 -25.89 -12.96 0.91
CA LEU A 76 -26.51 -13.66 2.03
C LEU A 76 -28.02 -13.73 1.81
N LEU A 77 -28.59 -14.93 1.95
CA LEU A 77 -30.02 -15.17 2.10
C LEU A 77 -30.43 -14.90 3.55
N LEU A 78 -31.50 -14.15 3.74
CA LEU A 78 -32.01 -13.83 5.07
C LEU A 78 -32.98 -14.89 5.59
N ASP A 79 -33.21 -14.88 6.91
CA ASP A 79 -34.05 -15.83 7.66
C ASP A 79 -35.52 -15.94 7.21
N ASP A 80 -36.04 -14.93 6.50
CA ASP A 80 -37.36 -14.99 5.85
C ASP A 80 -37.40 -15.85 4.59
N GLY A 81 -36.24 -16.39 4.18
CA GLY A 81 -36.05 -17.30 3.05
C GLY A 81 -36.21 -16.65 1.68
N VAL A 82 -36.30 -15.32 1.60
CA VAL A 82 -36.55 -14.59 0.34
C VAL A 82 -35.68 -13.34 0.21
N SER A 83 -35.50 -12.59 1.29
CA SER A 83 -34.72 -11.36 1.32
C SER A 83 -33.23 -11.67 1.20
N VAL A 84 -32.48 -10.76 0.59
CA VAL A 84 -31.03 -10.95 0.34
C VAL A 84 -30.25 -9.69 0.64
N GLY A 85 -28.97 -9.86 0.97
CA GLY A 85 -28.04 -8.76 1.20
C GLY A 85 -26.64 -9.03 0.63
N ALA A 86 -25.97 -7.98 0.15
CA ALA A 86 -24.62 -8.04 -0.38
C ALA A 86 -23.64 -7.30 0.54
N VAL A 87 -22.40 -7.80 0.61
CA VAL A 87 -21.29 -7.17 1.34
C VAL A 87 -20.20 -6.78 0.36
N TYR A 88 -19.67 -5.57 0.52
CA TYR A 88 -18.58 -5.02 -0.29
C TYR A 88 -17.43 -4.61 0.61
N ASP A 89 -16.19 -4.92 0.21
CA ASP A 89 -14.99 -4.24 0.70
C ASP A 89 -14.90 -2.87 0.02
N VAL A 90 -14.68 -1.80 0.79
CA VAL A 90 -14.61 -0.44 0.28
C VAL A 90 -13.20 0.07 0.45
N THR A 91 -12.51 0.31 -0.67
CA THR A 91 -11.26 1.07 -0.69
C THR A 91 -11.60 2.56 -0.71
N PRO A 92 -11.28 3.31 0.35
CA PRO A 92 -11.63 4.70 0.44
C PRO A 92 -10.79 5.56 -0.52
N VAL A 93 -11.29 6.77 -0.83
CA VAL A 93 -10.51 7.78 -1.55
C VAL A 93 -9.50 8.47 -0.62
N ALA A 94 -8.28 8.66 -1.09
CA ALA A 94 -7.19 9.23 -0.31
C ALA A 94 -7.42 10.71 0.04
N THR A 95 -7.14 11.06 1.30
CA THR A 95 -7.29 12.44 1.84
C THR A 95 -5.98 13.06 2.33
N GLU A 96 -4.92 12.27 2.40
CA GLU A 96 -3.59 12.69 2.87
C GLU A 96 -3.04 13.84 2.00
N GLY A 97 -2.75 14.99 2.63
CA GLY A 97 -2.17 16.16 1.96
C GLY A 97 -3.09 16.87 0.95
N ARG A 98 -4.37 16.48 0.83
CA ARG A 98 -5.34 17.09 -0.09
C ARG A 98 -5.91 18.39 0.47
N THR A 99 -6.36 19.28 -0.43
CA THR A 99 -6.97 20.57 -0.08
C THR A 99 -8.40 20.40 0.43
N GLU A 100 -8.89 21.38 1.20
CA GLU A 100 -10.26 21.38 1.73
C GLU A 100 -11.32 21.34 0.61
N GLU A 101 -11.14 22.12 -0.45
CA GLU A 101 -12.00 22.14 -1.64
C GLU A 101 -12.12 20.74 -2.27
N ARG A 102 -11.02 19.99 -2.36
CA ARG A 102 -11.03 18.63 -2.91
C ARG A 102 -11.84 17.68 -2.04
N LEU A 103 -11.78 17.82 -0.72
CA LEU A 103 -12.57 17.02 0.22
C LEU A 103 -14.07 17.33 0.10
N GLU A 104 -14.44 18.60 -0.13
CA GLU A 104 -15.83 18.99 -0.38
C GLU A 104 -16.38 18.38 -1.68
N GLN A 105 -15.60 18.43 -2.77
CA GLN A 105 -15.98 17.79 -4.03
C GLN A 105 -16.22 16.28 -3.89
N ILE A 106 -15.37 15.60 -3.10
CA ILE A 106 -15.54 14.18 -2.79
C ILE A 106 -16.84 13.96 -2.01
N ARG A 107 -17.11 14.76 -0.96
CA ARG A 107 -18.35 14.67 -0.18
C ARG A 107 -19.57 14.82 -1.08
N ASP A 108 -19.58 15.83 -1.94
CA ASP A 108 -20.74 16.13 -2.79
C ASP A 108 -20.96 15.01 -3.82
N SER A 109 -19.89 14.44 -4.36
CA SER A 109 -19.98 13.27 -5.25
C SER A 109 -20.52 12.03 -4.53
N VAL A 110 -20.14 11.83 -3.26
CA VAL A 110 -20.67 10.76 -2.40
C VAL A 110 -22.13 11.00 -2.03
N GLU A 111 -22.50 12.25 -1.76
CA GLU A 111 -23.89 12.65 -1.54
C GLU A 111 -24.75 12.26 -2.74
N ASP A 112 -24.38 12.71 -3.94
CA ASP A 112 -25.09 12.38 -5.18
C ASP A 112 -25.17 10.86 -5.41
N ALA A 113 -24.06 10.15 -5.18
CA ALA A 113 -24.02 8.69 -5.32
C ALA A 113 -25.04 7.99 -4.41
N LEU A 114 -25.20 8.42 -3.16
CA LEU A 114 -26.20 7.85 -2.25
C LEU A 114 -27.63 8.24 -2.63
N GLN A 115 -27.85 9.47 -3.10
CA GLN A 115 -29.19 9.96 -3.40
C GLN A 115 -29.80 9.34 -4.65
N ASP A 116 -28.98 9.02 -5.65
CA ASP A 116 -29.44 8.62 -6.98
C ASP A 116 -29.42 7.10 -7.21
N SER A 117 -28.80 6.33 -6.30
CA SER A 117 -28.61 4.89 -6.51
C SER A 117 -29.74 3.99 -6.02
N PHE A 118 -30.61 4.48 -5.13
CA PHE A 118 -31.62 3.67 -4.47
C PHE A 118 -33.03 4.10 -4.84
N ASP A 119 -33.87 3.11 -5.16
CA ASP A 119 -35.29 3.36 -5.36
C ASP A 119 -35.98 3.59 -4.01
N GLU A 120 -36.86 4.59 -3.96
CA GLU A 120 -37.53 5.01 -2.74
C GLU A 120 -38.79 4.17 -2.51
N HIS A 121 -38.83 3.41 -1.41
CA HIS A 121 -39.96 2.55 -1.05
C HIS A 121 -40.60 2.96 0.28
N ASP A 122 -41.94 3.04 0.30
CA ASP A 122 -42.74 3.38 1.50
C ASP A 122 -42.68 2.28 2.57
N VAL A 123 -42.69 1.03 2.13
CA VAL A 123 -42.67 -0.18 2.96
C VAL A 123 -41.42 -0.93 2.60
N ASN A 124 -40.74 -1.51 3.60
CA ASN A 124 -39.56 -2.31 3.33
C ASN A 124 -38.48 -1.54 2.52
N PRO A 125 -38.00 -0.39 3.02
CA PRO A 125 -37.01 0.42 2.31
C PRO A 125 -35.65 -0.28 2.21
N TRP A 126 -34.83 0.18 1.26
CA TRP A 126 -33.42 -0.20 1.19
C TRP A 126 -32.67 0.28 2.42
N VAL A 127 -31.80 -0.59 2.93
CA VAL A 127 -30.87 -0.26 4.02
C VAL A 127 -29.44 -0.45 3.53
N VAL A 128 -28.62 0.54 3.85
CA VAL A 128 -27.18 0.53 3.59
C VAL A 128 -26.46 0.71 4.92
N GLN A 129 -25.62 -0.24 5.29
CA GLN A 129 -24.80 -0.16 6.48
C GLN A 129 -23.33 -0.02 6.09
N PHE A 130 -22.61 0.89 6.74
CA PHE A 130 -21.17 1.01 6.63
C PHE A 130 -20.51 0.60 7.93
N PHE A 131 -19.59 -0.34 7.83
CA PHE A 131 -18.77 -0.83 8.93
C PHE A 131 -17.33 -0.38 8.72
N CYS A 132 -16.70 0.22 9.73
CA CYS A 132 -15.28 0.57 9.66
C CYS A 132 -14.58 0.17 10.96
N GLN A 133 -13.47 -0.55 10.82
CA GLN A 133 -12.65 -0.99 11.95
C GLN A 133 -11.19 -1.10 11.56
N ASP A 134 -10.30 -0.91 12.53
CA ASP A 134 -8.89 -1.20 12.39
C ASP A 134 -8.66 -2.68 12.77
N GLU A 135 -8.12 -3.46 11.83
CA GLU A 135 -7.83 -4.89 11.95
C GLU A 135 -6.31 -5.12 12.06
N ASP A 136 -5.91 -6.13 12.82
CA ASP A 136 -4.52 -6.57 13.01
C ASP A 136 -4.18 -7.83 12.20
N ASP A 137 -5.06 -8.22 11.26
CA ASP A 137 -4.84 -9.39 10.41
C ASP A 137 -3.78 -9.10 9.34
N THR A 138 -2.62 -9.72 9.53
CA THR A 138 -1.46 -9.58 8.64
C THR A 138 -1.32 -10.73 7.65
N ASP A 139 -2.09 -11.81 7.82
CA ASP A 139 -1.89 -13.06 7.07
C ASP A 139 -2.23 -12.89 5.58
N ALA A 140 -3.35 -12.22 5.28
CA ALA A 140 -3.77 -11.99 3.89
C ALA A 140 -2.73 -11.21 3.06
N TYR A 141 -2.05 -10.25 3.70
CA TYR A 141 -0.98 -9.49 3.05
C TYR A 141 0.29 -10.33 2.90
N LEU A 142 0.70 -11.06 3.95
CA LEU A 142 1.88 -11.93 3.92
C LEU A 142 1.74 -13.04 2.86
N ASP A 143 0.55 -13.64 2.72
CA ASP A 143 0.29 -14.66 1.71
C ASP A 143 0.32 -14.07 0.30
N ARG A 144 -0.24 -12.87 0.11
CA ARG A 144 -0.12 -12.14 -1.15
C ARG A 144 1.35 -11.86 -1.49
N LEU A 145 2.14 -11.39 -0.52
CA LEU A 145 3.56 -11.11 -0.72
C LEU A 145 4.33 -12.37 -1.13
N ARG A 146 4.13 -13.49 -0.43
CA ARG A 146 4.73 -14.79 -0.78
C ARG A 146 4.34 -15.26 -2.17
N GLY A 147 3.06 -15.12 -2.53
CA GLY A 147 2.53 -15.48 -3.85
C GLY A 147 2.97 -14.55 -4.99
N TYR A 148 3.44 -13.34 -4.67
CA TYR A 148 3.84 -12.33 -5.65
C TYR A 148 5.30 -12.47 -6.14
N VAL A 149 6.14 -13.16 -5.37
CA VAL A 149 7.56 -13.41 -5.72
C VAL A 149 7.67 -14.09 -7.08
N LYS A 150 8.56 -13.59 -7.94
CA LYS A 150 8.79 -14.14 -9.29
C LYS A 150 9.30 -15.58 -9.23
N PRO A 151 8.92 -16.45 -10.19
CA PRO A 151 9.28 -17.88 -10.16
C PRO A 151 10.78 -18.17 -9.95
N HIS A 152 11.68 -17.38 -10.54
CA HIS A 152 13.15 -17.56 -10.41
C HIS A 152 13.75 -16.98 -9.13
N ALA A 153 12.97 -16.23 -8.35
CA ALA A 153 13.35 -15.70 -7.04
C ALA A 153 12.81 -16.55 -5.88
N GLN A 154 11.77 -17.35 -6.12
CA GLN A 154 11.17 -18.22 -5.11
C GLN A 154 12.17 -19.26 -4.57
N ARG A 155 12.08 -19.54 -3.26
CA ARG A 155 12.88 -20.56 -2.55
C ARG A 155 14.40 -20.34 -2.64
N THR A 156 14.83 -19.11 -2.89
CA THR A 156 16.24 -18.72 -2.74
C THR A 156 16.50 -18.38 -1.28
N ALA A 157 17.71 -18.64 -0.78
CA ALA A 157 18.06 -18.35 0.60
C ALA A 157 17.88 -16.86 0.95
N PHE A 158 18.18 -15.95 0.02
CA PHE A 158 17.92 -14.53 0.18
C PHE A 158 16.42 -14.20 0.30
N THR A 159 15.59 -14.68 -0.63
CA THR A 159 14.15 -14.41 -0.61
C THR A 159 13.48 -15.00 0.63
N ASP A 160 13.83 -16.22 1.04
CA ASP A 160 13.25 -16.85 2.24
C ASP A 160 13.65 -16.09 3.51
N ALA A 161 14.91 -15.66 3.62
CA ALA A 161 15.38 -14.83 4.74
C ALA A 161 14.68 -13.46 4.78
N TRP A 162 14.50 -12.82 3.62
CA TRP A 162 13.78 -11.55 3.51
C TRP A 162 12.30 -11.69 3.87
N LEU A 163 11.62 -12.73 3.37
CA LEU A 163 10.21 -13.01 3.70
C LEU A 163 10.03 -13.27 5.20
N GLY A 164 10.94 -14.02 5.81
CA GLY A 164 10.94 -14.26 7.26
C GLY A 164 11.13 -12.99 8.07
N GLU A 165 12.05 -12.11 7.65
CA GLU A 165 12.28 -10.82 8.30
C GLU A 165 11.08 -9.88 8.16
N MET A 166 10.45 -9.84 6.98
CA MET A 166 9.23 -9.05 6.77
C MET A 166 8.07 -9.59 7.61
N GLU A 167 7.85 -10.90 7.64
CA GLU A 167 6.85 -11.52 8.49
C GLU A 167 7.06 -11.17 9.96
N ARG A 168 8.30 -11.32 10.46
CA ARG A 168 8.68 -10.93 11.81
C ARG A 168 8.35 -9.46 12.08
N HIS A 169 8.75 -8.57 11.18
CA HIS A 169 8.53 -7.13 11.31
C HIS A 169 7.05 -6.78 11.34
N ILE A 170 6.27 -7.22 10.34
CA ILE A 170 4.83 -6.93 10.20
C ILE A 170 4.06 -7.41 11.42
N ARG A 171 4.30 -8.65 11.87
CA ARG A 171 3.64 -9.17 13.09
C ARG A 171 4.05 -8.40 14.35
N SER A 172 5.31 -7.96 14.43
CA SER A 172 5.83 -7.25 15.60
C SER A 172 5.30 -5.82 15.72
N ILE A 173 5.09 -5.12 14.59
CA ILE A 173 4.55 -3.75 14.59
C ILE A 173 3.04 -3.70 14.82
N SER A 174 2.32 -4.81 14.63
CA SER A 174 0.86 -4.92 14.85
C SER A 174 0.42 -5.07 16.31
N ARG A 175 1.37 -4.96 17.26
CA ARG A 175 1.05 -5.03 18.69
C ARG A 175 0.21 -3.82 19.16
N PRO A 176 -0.60 -3.98 20.23
CA PRO A 176 -1.45 -2.91 20.75
C PRO A 176 -0.72 -1.62 21.11
N GLU A 177 0.48 -1.73 21.70
CA GLU A 177 1.29 -0.59 22.16
C GLU A 177 1.87 0.26 21.02
N GLY A 178 1.87 -0.29 19.80
CA GLY A 178 2.54 0.30 18.64
C GLY A 178 4.06 0.31 18.71
N LEU A 179 4.68 0.82 17.65
CA LEU A 179 6.13 0.86 17.50
C LEU A 179 6.74 2.13 18.11
N PHE A 180 6.07 3.27 17.92
CA PHE A 180 6.48 4.59 18.43
C PHE A 180 5.26 5.51 18.52
N THR A 181 5.39 6.64 19.23
CA THR A 181 4.39 7.71 19.22
C THR A 181 4.79 8.76 18.18
N ASP A 182 3.93 9.01 17.20
CA ASP A 182 4.15 10.07 16.23
C ASP A 182 3.82 11.43 16.88
N SER A 183 4.84 12.07 17.45
CA SER A 183 4.70 13.36 18.11
C SER A 183 4.62 14.55 17.15
N LEU A 184 4.92 14.34 15.87
CA LEU A 184 5.06 15.41 14.88
C LEU A 184 3.76 15.65 14.11
N ILE A 185 3.12 14.58 13.62
CA ILE A 185 1.96 14.67 12.73
C ILE A 185 0.69 14.26 13.45
N THR A 186 0.55 12.98 13.83
CA THR A 186 -0.75 12.47 14.31
C THR A 186 -0.98 12.74 15.79
N GLY A 187 0.10 12.81 16.58
CA GLY A 187 0.03 12.85 18.03
C GLY A 187 -0.48 11.56 18.67
N GLN A 188 -0.48 10.44 17.92
CA GLN A 188 -1.00 9.14 18.36
C GLN A 188 0.09 8.05 18.28
N PRO A 189 -0.06 6.94 19.02
CA PRO A 189 0.74 5.74 18.80
C PRO A 189 0.60 5.25 17.35
N TRP A 190 1.71 4.95 16.70
CA TRP A 190 1.76 4.37 15.38
C TRP A 190 2.01 2.87 15.48
N ARG A 191 1.20 2.06 14.78
CA ARG A 191 1.26 0.59 14.79
C ARG A 191 0.81 0.03 13.46
N GLY A 192 1.27 -1.16 13.10
CA GLY A 192 0.83 -1.84 11.87
C GLY A 192 -0.62 -2.32 12.00
N GLN A 193 -1.54 -1.72 11.26
CA GLN A 193 -2.96 -2.06 11.31
C GLN A 193 -3.64 -1.71 9.99
N GLN A 194 -4.67 -2.46 9.62
CA GLN A 194 -5.39 -2.27 8.37
C GLN A 194 -6.76 -1.65 8.65
N ARG A 195 -7.05 -0.50 8.05
CA ARG A 195 -8.38 0.11 8.20
C ARG A 195 -9.31 -0.46 7.15
N ARG A 196 -10.24 -1.31 7.58
CA ARG A 196 -11.19 -1.99 6.69
C ARG A 196 -12.56 -1.35 6.76
N THR A 197 -13.03 -0.83 5.63
CA THR A 197 -14.41 -0.38 5.45
C THR A 197 -15.21 -1.43 4.68
N ARG A 198 -16.38 -1.80 5.18
CA ARG A 198 -17.34 -2.67 4.49
C ARG A 198 -18.67 -1.95 4.29
N MET A 199 -19.25 -2.08 3.11
CA MET A 199 -20.60 -1.61 2.80
C MET A 199 -21.53 -2.81 2.65
N VAL A 200 -22.65 -2.80 3.38
CA VAL A 200 -23.66 -3.85 3.37
C VAL A 200 -24.96 -3.26 2.83
N VAL A 201 -25.47 -3.81 1.73
CA VAL A 201 -26.71 -3.37 1.09
C VAL A 201 -27.73 -4.48 1.18
N TYR A 202 -28.91 -4.22 1.72
CA TYR A 202 -29.97 -5.22 1.84
C TYR A 202 -31.37 -4.59 1.87
N ARG A 203 -32.38 -5.43 1.68
CA ARG A 203 -33.78 -5.06 1.78
C ARG A 203 -34.61 -6.24 2.27
N TRP A 204 -35.34 -6.04 3.36
CA TRP A 204 -36.36 -6.96 3.83
C TRP A 204 -37.59 -6.89 2.92
N LEU A 205 -38.10 -7.98 2.36
CA LEU A 205 -39.25 -7.96 1.45
C LEU A 205 -40.57 -8.34 2.14
N GLY A 206 -40.50 -9.05 3.27
CA GLY A 206 -41.67 -9.49 4.03
C GLY A 206 -42.66 -10.26 3.15
N LYS A 207 -43.94 -9.87 3.17
CA LYS A 207 -44.99 -10.50 2.33
C LYS A 207 -45.15 -9.88 0.93
N SER A 208 -44.28 -8.94 0.56
CA SER A 208 -44.36 -8.25 -0.72
C SER A 208 -44.04 -9.23 -1.86
N ARG A 209 -44.80 -9.14 -2.96
CA ARG A 209 -44.54 -9.89 -4.19
C ARG A 209 -44.09 -8.90 -5.26
N ASP A 210 -42.83 -8.52 -5.19
CA ASP A 210 -42.19 -7.76 -6.26
C ASP A 210 -42.08 -8.67 -7.50
N PRO A 211 -42.45 -8.22 -8.72
CA PRO A 211 -42.30 -9.01 -9.94
C PRO A 211 -40.84 -9.34 -10.28
N MET A 212 -39.86 -8.55 -9.81
CA MET A 212 -38.44 -8.83 -10.02
C MET A 212 -37.90 -9.75 -8.91
N PRO A 213 -37.06 -10.76 -9.26
CA PRO A 213 -36.40 -11.60 -8.25
C PRO A 213 -35.56 -10.78 -7.26
N PRO A 214 -35.53 -11.13 -5.96
CA PRO A 214 -34.80 -10.38 -4.92
C PRO A 214 -33.32 -10.14 -5.25
N VAL A 215 -32.62 -11.16 -5.74
CA VAL A 215 -31.21 -11.07 -6.16
C VAL A 215 -31.03 -10.09 -7.32
N ALA A 216 -31.94 -10.10 -8.30
CA ALA A 216 -31.87 -9.18 -9.44
C ALA A 216 -32.06 -7.73 -9.00
N MET A 217 -33.01 -7.46 -8.09
CA MET A 217 -33.19 -6.13 -7.50
C MET A 217 -31.95 -5.67 -6.74
N LEU A 218 -31.37 -6.56 -5.92
CA LEU A 218 -30.14 -6.28 -5.16
C LEU A 218 -29.00 -5.93 -6.10
N ASN A 219 -28.75 -6.73 -7.14
CA ASN A 219 -27.67 -6.49 -8.09
C ASN A 219 -27.86 -5.16 -8.83
N GLN A 220 -29.07 -4.84 -9.29
CA GLN A 220 -29.34 -3.57 -9.97
C GLN A 220 -29.05 -2.35 -9.08
N VAL A 221 -29.42 -2.39 -7.79
CA VAL A 221 -29.13 -1.31 -6.85
C VAL A 221 -27.65 -1.25 -6.51
N CYS A 222 -27.02 -2.40 -6.28
CA CYS A 222 -25.60 -2.46 -5.99
C CYS A 222 -24.75 -1.96 -7.15
N ASP A 223 -25.06 -2.33 -8.39
CA ASP A 223 -24.35 -1.85 -9.58
C ASP A 223 -24.48 -0.33 -9.72
N ARG A 224 -25.65 0.25 -9.44
CA ARG A 224 -25.84 1.71 -9.43
C ARG A 224 -24.94 2.39 -8.40
N VAL A 225 -24.99 1.96 -7.13
CA VAL A 225 -24.22 2.61 -6.06
C VAL A 225 -22.72 2.40 -6.20
N VAL A 226 -22.28 1.21 -6.63
CA VAL A 226 -20.86 0.93 -6.87
C VAL A 226 -20.30 1.77 -8.01
N ASN A 227 -21.03 1.89 -9.13
CA ASN A 227 -20.61 2.73 -10.25
C ASN A 227 -20.61 4.22 -9.88
N ALA A 228 -21.62 4.69 -9.13
CA ALA A 228 -21.69 6.08 -8.68
C ALA A 228 -20.55 6.44 -7.71
N LEU A 229 -20.28 5.59 -6.71
CA LEU A 229 -19.13 5.73 -5.82
C LEU A 229 -17.79 5.64 -6.59
N GLY A 230 -17.72 4.79 -7.62
CA GLY A 230 -16.57 4.71 -8.52
C GLY A 230 -16.25 6.03 -9.21
N GLY A 231 -17.28 6.80 -9.59
CA GLY A 231 -17.13 8.16 -10.13
C GLY A 231 -16.48 9.15 -9.15
N ALA A 232 -16.64 8.93 -7.84
CA ALA A 232 -15.99 9.70 -6.79
C ALA A 232 -14.57 9.20 -6.43
N GLY A 233 -14.07 8.16 -7.12
CA GLY A 233 -12.77 7.53 -6.85
C GLY A 233 -12.79 6.48 -5.74
N ILE A 234 -13.97 6.03 -5.30
CA ILE A 234 -14.13 5.01 -4.26
C ILE A 234 -14.33 3.65 -4.92
N ARG A 235 -13.50 2.67 -4.60
CA ARG A 235 -13.59 1.33 -5.19
C ARG A 235 -14.34 0.39 -4.24
N CYS A 236 -15.37 -0.28 -4.74
CA CYS A 236 -16.13 -1.27 -3.98
C CYS A 236 -15.97 -2.65 -4.63
N THR A 237 -15.54 -3.65 -3.87
CA THR A 237 -15.36 -5.03 -4.33
C THR A 237 -16.32 -5.96 -3.61
N ARG A 238 -17.18 -6.68 -4.35
CA ARG A 238 -18.13 -7.65 -3.79
C ARG A 238 -17.36 -8.75 -3.03
N GLN A 239 -17.77 -9.05 -1.80
CA GLN A 239 -17.15 -10.10 -0.98
C GLN A 239 -17.82 -11.47 -1.21
N ASN A 240 -17.01 -12.52 -1.17
CA ASN A 240 -17.48 -13.91 -1.23
C ASN A 240 -17.76 -14.50 0.17
N GLY A 241 -18.28 -15.74 0.22
CA GLY A 241 -18.66 -16.41 1.47
C GLY A 241 -17.50 -16.53 2.45
N LEU A 242 -16.30 -16.87 1.97
CA LEU A 242 -15.08 -16.94 2.77
C LEU A 242 -14.73 -15.60 3.45
N GLN A 243 -14.82 -14.50 2.72
CA GLN A 243 -14.51 -13.16 3.23
C GLN A 243 -15.55 -12.68 4.24
N VAL A 244 -16.84 -12.87 3.95
CA VAL A 244 -17.93 -12.46 4.85
C VAL A 244 -17.92 -13.30 6.13
N HIS A 245 -17.82 -14.63 6.00
CA HIS A 245 -17.71 -15.53 7.15
C HIS A 245 -16.46 -15.23 7.97
N GLY A 246 -15.31 -15.04 7.33
CA GLY A 246 -14.06 -14.71 8.02
C GLY A 246 -14.13 -13.43 8.84
N TRP A 247 -14.82 -12.40 8.35
CA TRP A 247 -15.06 -11.16 9.10
C TRP A 247 -15.95 -11.39 10.33
N LEU A 248 -17.09 -12.06 10.16
CA LEU A 248 -18.03 -12.31 11.26
C LEU A 248 -17.47 -13.30 12.29
N LEU A 249 -16.72 -14.31 11.87
CA LEU A 249 -16.08 -15.29 12.74
C LEU A 249 -15.13 -14.59 13.74
N ARG A 250 -14.35 -13.62 13.27
CA ARG A 250 -13.44 -12.81 14.11
C ARG A 250 -14.19 -11.86 15.05
N LEU A 251 -15.37 -11.40 14.66
CA LEU A 251 -16.23 -10.55 15.50
C LEU A 251 -16.78 -11.33 16.70
N PHE A 252 -17.22 -12.57 16.48
CA PHE A 252 -17.83 -13.41 17.50
C PHE A 252 -16.85 -14.32 18.25
N ASN A 253 -15.61 -14.46 17.78
CA ASN A 253 -14.57 -15.23 18.48
C ASN A 253 -13.30 -14.40 18.68
N PRO A 254 -13.39 -13.23 19.34
CA PRO A 254 -12.28 -12.29 19.43
C PRO A 254 -11.14 -12.79 20.32
N SER A 255 -11.36 -13.79 21.19
CA SER A 255 -10.34 -14.27 22.12
C SER A 255 -10.64 -15.64 22.76
N PRO A 256 -10.81 -16.71 21.96
CA PRO A 256 -11.07 -18.05 22.48
C PRO A 256 -10.00 -18.46 23.51
N ASP A 257 -10.43 -19.01 24.65
CA ASP A 257 -9.54 -19.43 25.74
C ASP A 257 -9.10 -20.90 25.63
N TRP A 258 -9.77 -21.67 24.77
CA TRP A 258 -9.55 -23.10 24.57
C TRP A 258 -8.71 -23.44 23.33
N VAL A 259 -8.42 -22.46 22.45
CA VAL A 259 -7.59 -22.62 21.25
C VAL A 259 -6.93 -21.31 20.85
N GLU A 260 -5.78 -21.38 20.19
CA GLU A 260 -5.16 -20.23 19.54
C GLU A 260 -6.07 -19.65 18.44
N LYS A 261 -6.30 -18.32 18.44
CA LYS A 261 -7.27 -17.67 17.54
C LYS A 261 -7.00 -17.95 16.07
N THR A 262 -5.72 -17.91 15.67
CA THR A 262 -5.29 -18.19 14.29
C THR A 262 -5.60 -19.61 13.85
N THR A 263 -5.58 -20.58 14.78
CA THR A 263 -5.96 -21.97 14.51
C THR A 263 -7.47 -22.06 14.29
N LEU A 264 -8.27 -21.41 15.14
CA LEU A 264 -9.73 -21.36 14.98
C LEU A 264 -10.10 -20.73 13.63
N TYR A 265 -9.57 -19.54 13.32
CA TYR A 265 -9.92 -18.83 12.08
C TYR A 265 -9.57 -19.61 10.81
N ARG A 266 -8.53 -20.46 10.86
CA ARG A 266 -8.15 -21.33 9.75
C ARG A 266 -9.03 -22.56 9.63
N GLN A 267 -9.30 -23.24 10.75
CA GLN A 267 -10.04 -24.52 10.75
C GLN A 267 -11.55 -24.33 10.59
N ALA A 268 -12.09 -23.22 11.09
CA ALA A 268 -13.49 -22.83 10.94
C ALA A 268 -13.72 -21.93 9.70
N ALA A 269 -12.75 -21.85 8.77
CA ALA A 269 -12.92 -21.09 7.54
C ALA A 269 -14.09 -21.68 6.71
N TYR A 270 -14.89 -20.79 6.12
CA TYR A 270 -15.98 -21.21 5.24
C TYR A 270 -15.43 -21.96 4.03
N ALA A 271 -16.03 -23.11 3.75
CA ALA A 271 -15.73 -23.92 2.58
C ALA A 271 -16.94 -23.88 1.64
N ASP A 272 -16.70 -23.54 0.37
CA ASP A 272 -17.74 -23.53 -0.65
C ASP A 272 -18.24 -24.98 -0.84
N PRO A 273 -19.54 -25.27 -0.64
CA PRO A 273 -20.08 -26.61 -0.79
C PRO A 273 -19.81 -27.23 -2.16
N ARG A 274 -19.62 -26.41 -3.21
CA ARG A 274 -19.30 -26.83 -4.59
C ARG A 274 -17.87 -27.36 -4.74
N GLU A 275 -16.97 -27.03 -3.81
CA GLU A 275 -15.59 -27.53 -3.78
C GLU A 275 -15.46 -28.89 -3.07
N THR A 276 -16.59 -29.44 -2.59
CA THR A 276 -16.63 -30.74 -1.93
C THR A 276 -16.22 -31.86 -2.91
N PRO A 277 -15.26 -32.74 -2.55
CA PRO A 277 -14.79 -33.81 -3.44
C PRO A 277 -15.90 -34.73 -3.96
N GLU A 278 -15.79 -35.17 -5.21
CA GLU A 278 -16.74 -36.12 -5.81
C GLU A 278 -16.92 -37.38 -4.93
N GLY A 279 -18.17 -37.74 -4.66
CA GLY A 279 -18.52 -38.88 -3.81
C GLY A 279 -18.59 -38.57 -2.32
N THR A 280 -18.33 -37.32 -1.89
CA THR A 280 -18.57 -36.87 -0.51
C THR A 280 -19.78 -35.94 -0.45
N VAL A 281 -20.58 -36.08 0.62
CA VAL A 281 -21.73 -35.20 0.85
C VAL A 281 -21.24 -33.97 1.63
N PRO A 282 -21.52 -32.74 1.17
CA PRO A 282 -21.14 -31.54 1.90
C PRO A 282 -21.82 -31.51 3.26
N VAL A 283 -21.09 -31.11 4.30
CA VAL A 283 -21.67 -30.78 5.61
C VAL A 283 -22.20 -29.35 5.50
N SER A 284 -23.52 -29.20 5.32
CA SER A 284 -24.19 -27.91 5.36
C SER A 284 -24.73 -27.67 6.77
N ASN A 285 -24.20 -26.64 7.42
CA ASN A 285 -24.70 -26.11 8.69
C ASN A 285 -25.31 -24.73 8.40
N ASP A 286 -26.23 -24.29 9.26
CA ASP A 286 -26.77 -22.93 9.20
C ASP A 286 -25.61 -21.91 9.30
N PHE A 287 -25.63 -20.89 8.43
CA PHE A 287 -24.51 -19.94 8.32
C PHE A 287 -24.29 -19.15 9.62
N ALA A 288 -25.36 -18.81 10.35
CA ALA A 288 -25.21 -18.11 11.61
C ALA A 288 -24.61 -19.04 12.67
N GLU A 289 -24.99 -20.33 12.69
CA GLU A 289 -24.44 -21.32 13.64
C GLU A 289 -22.94 -21.57 13.46
N THR A 290 -22.41 -21.53 12.23
CA THR A 290 -20.97 -21.77 11.98
C THR A 290 -20.04 -20.69 12.54
N LEU A 291 -20.60 -19.57 13.00
CA LEU A 291 -19.85 -18.44 13.56
C LEU A 291 -19.58 -18.56 15.07
N TRP A 292 -20.22 -19.50 15.78
CA TRP A 292 -20.20 -19.56 17.24
C TRP A 292 -19.52 -20.82 17.76
N PHE A 293 -18.39 -20.64 18.45
CA PHE A 293 -17.68 -21.76 19.11
C PHE A 293 -17.67 -21.65 20.63
N THR A 294 -17.87 -20.45 21.16
CA THR A 294 -18.03 -20.18 22.59
C THR A 294 -19.46 -19.65 22.84
N PRO A 295 -20.26 -20.27 23.72
CA PRO A 295 -21.59 -19.77 24.04
C PRO A 295 -21.55 -18.35 24.62
N PRO A 296 -22.24 -17.37 24.02
CA PRO A 296 -22.28 -16.00 24.54
C PRO A 296 -23.19 -15.91 25.76
N VAL A 297 -22.90 -14.96 26.65
CA VAL A 297 -23.71 -14.69 27.84
C VAL A 297 -24.25 -13.27 27.80
N SER A 298 -25.57 -13.11 27.94
CA SER A 298 -26.18 -11.79 28.13
C SER A 298 -26.05 -11.37 29.59
N ASP A 299 -25.63 -10.12 29.81
CA ASP A 299 -25.61 -9.48 31.12
C ASP A 299 -26.46 -8.20 31.07
N PRO A 300 -27.78 -8.31 31.31
CA PRO A 300 -28.69 -7.16 31.27
C PRO A 300 -28.42 -6.13 32.37
N GLU A 301 -27.84 -6.54 33.50
CA GLU A 301 -27.56 -5.63 34.63
C GLU A 301 -26.44 -4.64 34.26
N ASN A 302 -25.39 -5.13 33.59
CA ASN A 302 -24.31 -4.30 33.09
C ASN A 302 -24.54 -3.79 31.66
N GLY A 303 -25.54 -4.31 30.96
CA GLY A 303 -25.88 -3.94 29.59
C GLY A 303 -24.85 -4.39 28.56
N VAL A 304 -24.24 -5.56 28.75
CA VAL A 304 -23.15 -6.08 27.91
C VAL A 304 -23.38 -7.51 27.45
N TRP A 305 -22.81 -7.85 26.30
CA TRP A 305 -22.66 -9.23 25.83
C TRP A 305 -21.27 -9.73 26.21
N TRP A 306 -21.19 -10.89 26.86
CA TRP A 306 -19.93 -11.59 27.09
C TRP A 306 -19.69 -12.56 25.94
N ILE A 307 -18.64 -12.28 25.16
CA ILE A 307 -18.22 -13.09 24.01
C ILE A 307 -16.74 -13.38 24.22
N ASP A 308 -16.35 -14.66 24.28
CA ASP A 308 -15.01 -15.10 24.68
C ASP A 308 -14.52 -14.44 25.99
N ASN A 309 -15.38 -14.40 27.01
CA ASN A 309 -15.14 -13.75 28.29
C ASN A 309 -14.78 -12.25 28.21
N LYS A 310 -15.00 -11.60 27.06
CA LYS A 310 -14.82 -10.16 26.87
C LYS A 310 -16.17 -9.45 26.84
N PRO A 311 -16.35 -8.36 27.62
CA PRO A 311 -17.60 -7.61 27.59
C PRO A 311 -17.67 -6.69 26.37
N HIS A 312 -18.79 -6.78 25.65
CA HIS A 312 -19.10 -6.03 24.43
C HIS A 312 -20.30 -5.11 24.68
N CYS A 313 -20.24 -3.87 24.22
CA CYS A 313 -21.36 -2.92 24.30
C CYS A 313 -21.49 -2.06 23.05
N ALA A 314 -22.66 -1.44 22.88
CA ALA A 314 -22.90 -0.43 21.85
C ALA A 314 -22.97 0.98 22.46
N VAL A 315 -22.42 1.96 21.73
CA VAL A 315 -22.52 3.39 22.03
C VAL A 315 -23.20 4.06 20.85
N ALA A 316 -24.51 4.31 20.98
CA ALA A 316 -25.28 5.01 19.95
C ALA A 316 -25.06 6.53 20.03
N VAL A 317 -25.10 7.22 18.89
CA VAL A 317 -25.10 8.68 18.80
C VAL A 317 -26.53 9.19 18.88
N GLU A 318 -26.81 10.04 19.87
CA GLU A 318 -28.12 10.65 20.09
C GLU A 318 -28.43 11.74 19.05
N LYS A 319 -27.44 12.62 18.81
CA LYS A 319 -27.56 13.76 17.88
C LYS A 319 -26.20 14.29 17.42
N LEU A 320 -26.23 14.99 16.29
CA LEU A 320 -25.13 15.82 15.79
C LEU A 320 -25.27 17.23 16.39
N ARG A 321 -24.21 17.75 17.03
CA ARG A 321 -24.17 19.11 17.60
C ARG A 321 -23.75 20.16 16.57
N THR A 322 -22.97 19.74 15.58
CA THR A 322 -22.47 20.56 14.48
C THR A 322 -22.59 19.77 13.18
N PRO A 323 -22.73 20.43 12.02
CA PRO A 323 -22.64 19.76 10.72
C PRO A 323 -21.28 19.04 10.60
N PRO A 324 -21.26 17.76 10.20
CA PRO A 324 -20.01 17.05 9.98
C PRO A 324 -19.40 17.50 8.65
N GLU A 325 -18.15 17.92 8.69
CA GLU A 325 -17.41 18.30 7.48
C GLU A 325 -16.87 17.03 6.77
N PRO A 326 -16.46 17.11 5.50
CA PRO A 326 -15.99 15.96 4.72
C PRO A 326 -14.93 15.10 5.44
N GLY A 327 -15.10 13.78 5.46
CA GLY A 327 -14.13 12.85 6.06
C GLY A 327 -13.98 12.94 7.58
N THR A 328 -15.04 13.34 8.31
CA THR A 328 -14.99 13.56 9.76
C THR A 328 -14.51 12.34 10.56
N LEU A 329 -14.84 11.11 10.16
CA LEU A 329 -14.44 9.89 10.88
C LEU A 329 -13.06 9.39 10.46
N THR A 330 -12.84 9.21 9.16
CA THR A 330 -11.71 8.44 8.61
C THR A 330 -10.73 9.26 7.76
N GLY A 331 -11.10 10.47 7.33
CA GLY A 331 -10.23 11.36 6.58
C GLY A 331 -9.22 12.10 7.46
N GLU A 332 -8.06 12.45 6.91
CA GLU A 332 -7.06 13.25 7.63
C GLU A 332 -7.54 14.70 7.76
N LYS A 333 -7.66 15.18 9.00
CA LYS A 333 -8.01 16.57 9.30
C LYS A 333 -7.02 17.22 10.23
N SER A 334 -6.81 18.52 10.03
CA SER A 334 -6.10 19.34 10.99
C SER A 334 -6.91 19.45 12.29
N ARG A 335 -6.29 19.10 13.42
CA ARG A 335 -6.87 19.19 14.77
C ARG A 335 -5.96 20.04 15.65
N GLY A 336 -6.28 21.32 15.76
CA GLY A 336 -5.43 22.31 16.43
C GLY A 336 -4.37 22.87 15.49
N GLU A 337 -3.34 23.53 16.02
CA GLU A 337 -2.35 24.25 15.19
C GLU A 337 -1.32 23.35 14.48
N LYS A 338 -1.11 22.10 14.94
CA LYS A 338 0.03 21.28 14.48
C LYS A 338 -0.26 19.81 14.18
N LYS A 339 -1.43 19.27 14.55
CA LYS A 339 -1.69 17.83 14.43
C LYS A 339 -2.65 17.51 13.30
N ILE A 340 -2.35 16.48 12.53
CA ILE A 340 -3.20 15.97 11.44
C ILE A 340 -3.45 14.49 11.70
N ASN A 341 -4.72 14.11 11.88
CA ASN A 341 -5.12 12.70 12.07
C ASN A 341 -6.57 12.46 11.65
N ALA A 342 -6.94 11.19 11.51
CA ALA A 342 -8.33 10.78 11.41
C ALA A 342 -8.94 10.69 12.82
N LEU A 343 -10.25 10.93 12.95
CA LEU A 343 -10.92 10.80 14.25
C LEU A 343 -10.76 9.39 14.84
N MET A 344 -10.85 8.38 13.96
CA MET A 344 -10.69 6.97 14.32
C MET A 344 -9.32 6.64 14.91
N ASP A 345 -8.26 7.39 14.59
CA ASP A 345 -6.94 7.17 15.19
C ASP A 345 -6.91 7.46 16.71
N MET A 346 -7.92 8.19 17.22
CA MET A 346 -8.09 8.50 18.64
C MET A 346 -9.08 7.56 19.33
N PHE A 347 -9.71 6.64 18.59
CA PHE A 347 -10.65 5.70 19.18
C PHE A 347 -9.92 4.62 19.96
N PRO A 348 -10.54 4.09 21.03
CA PRO A 348 -10.01 2.92 21.70
C PRO A 348 -9.86 1.74 20.74
N GLU A 349 -8.83 0.93 20.94
CA GLU A 349 -8.60 -0.28 20.14
C GLU A 349 -9.82 -1.22 20.16
N GLY A 350 -10.12 -1.78 18.99
CA GLY A 350 -11.22 -2.72 18.77
C GLY A 350 -12.59 -2.04 18.64
N THR A 351 -12.62 -0.72 18.46
CA THR A 351 -13.86 0.01 18.13
C THR A 351 -14.25 -0.29 16.68
N MET A 352 -15.49 -0.74 16.48
CA MET A 352 -16.11 -0.84 15.16
C MET A 352 -17.17 0.25 15.02
N VAL A 353 -17.07 1.05 13.97
CA VAL A 353 -18.09 2.03 13.58
C VAL A 353 -19.16 1.33 12.76
N CYS A 354 -20.43 1.56 13.06
CA CYS A 354 -21.58 1.16 12.26
C CYS A 354 -22.44 2.38 11.95
N MET A 355 -22.61 2.69 10.67
CA MET A 355 -23.58 3.68 10.19
C MET A 355 -24.69 2.96 9.43
N THR A 356 -25.91 2.95 9.94
CA THR A 356 -27.09 2.40 9.27
C THR A 356 -27.86 3.53 8.60
N VAL A 357 -28.02 3.47 7.29
CA VAL A 357 -28.75 4.44 6.47
C VAL A 357 -29.98 3.76 5.86
N VAL A 358 -31.15 4.37 6.04
CA VAL A 358 -32.44 3.89 5.56
C VAL A 358 -32.96 4.90 4.53
N VAL A 359 -33.08 4.43 3.29
CA VAL A 359 -33.56 5.24 2.16
C VAL A 359 -35.04 5.50 2.37
N GLN A 360 -35.45 6.77 2.36
CA GLN A 360 -36.83 7.17 2.61
C GLN A 360 -37.42 7.94 1.41
N PRO A 361 -38.71 7.73 1.07
CA PRO A 361 -39.39 8.54 0.07
C PRO A 361 -39.48 10.02 0.44
N GLN A 362 -38.99 10.89 -0.44
CA GLN A 362 -38.92 12.33 -0.18
C GLN A 362 -40.30 13.00 -0.23
N ASP A 363 -41.18 12.53 -1.13
CA ASP A 363 -42.56 13.02 -1.26
C ASP A 363 -43.38 12.81 0.04
N ARG A 364 -43.20 11.67 0.70
CA ARG A 364 -43.79 11.38 2.01
C ARG A 364 -43.27 12.30 3.10
N LEU A 365 -41.97 12.57 3.10
CA LEU A 365 -41.36 13.50 4.05
C LEU A 365 -41.93 14.91 3.85
N GLU A 366 -42.04 15.37 2.60
CA GLU A 366 -42.69 16.64 2.29
C GLU A 366 -44.14 16.68 2.77
N GLU A 367 -44.91 15.61 2.58
CA GLU A 367 -46.28 15.53 3.08
C GLU A 367 -46.34 15.60 4.62
N GLN A 368 -45.43 14.91 5.32
CA GLN A 368 -45.32 14.97 6.78
C GLN A 368 -44.97 16.39 7.25
N PHE A 369 -44.01 17.06 6.61
CA PHE A 369 -43.66 18.44 6.94
C PHE A 369 -44.81 19.42 6.63
N ASN A 370 -45.56 19.19 5.56
CA ASN A 370 -46.78 19.94 5.24
C ASN A 370 -47.83 19.82 6.36
N ARG A 371 -48.07 18.59 6.84
CA ARG A 371 -48.98 18.34 7.97
C ARG A 371 -48.47 18.98 9.25
N LEU A 372 -47.17 18.89 9.54
CA LEU A 372 -46.55 19.51 10.72
C LEU A 372 -46.73 21.04 10.70
N SER A 373 -46.47 21.69 9.56
CA SER A 373 -46.67 23.13 9.38
C SER A 373 -48.13 23.54 9.55
N LYS A 374 -49.09 22.75 9.04
CA LYS A 374 -50.53 22.99 9.23
C LYS A 374 -50.97 22.84 10.69
N ASN A 375 -50.37 21.90 11.42
CA ASN A 375 -50.69 21.63 12.83
C ASN A 375 -50.06 22.66 13.79
N ALA A 376 -49.04 23.40 13.36
CA ALA A 376 -48.44 24.51 14.10
C ALA A 376 -49.35 25.76 14.11
N VAL A 377 -50.55 25.63 14.69
CA VAL A 377 -51.57 26.68 14.77
C VAL A 377 -51.34 27.53 16.01
N GLY A 378 -50.70 28.68 15.83
CA GLY A 378 -50.50 29.67 16.89
C GLY A 378 -49.55 30.80 16.48
N GLU A 379 -49.71 31.99 17.07
CA GLU A 379 -48.78 33.12 16.94
C GLU A 379 -47.63 33.06 17.95
N ASN A 380 -47.54 31.98 18.75
CA ASN A 380 -46.42 31.80 19.65
C ASN A 380 -45.12 31.58 18.88
N THR A 381 -44.01 31.92 19.52
CA THR A 381 -42.66 31.83 18.94
C THR A 381 -42.31 30.42 18.48
N GLU A 382 -42.79 29.38 19.18
CA GLU A 382 -42.57 27.98 18.82
C GLU A 382 -43.27 27.59 17.51
N SER A 383 -44.55 27.92 17.33
CA SER A 383 -45.27 27.65 16.08
C SER A 383 -44.74 28.50 14.92
N GLY A 384 -44.22 29.69 15.20
CA GLY A 384 -43.48 30.50 14.23
C GLY A 384 -42.19 29.83 13.76
N ARG A 385 -41.37 29.32 14.70
CA ARG A 385 -40.14 28.59 14.40
C ARG A 385 -40.38 27.32 13.61
N VAL A 386 -41.34 26.48 14.01
CA VAL A 386 -41.68 25.25 13.28
C VAL A 386 -42.05 25.54 11.82
N ARG A 387 -42.81 26.62 11.57
CA ARG A 387 -43.15 27.03 10.20
C ARG A 387 -41.93 27.51 9.41
N GLN A 388 -41.02 28.23 10.06
CA GLN A 388 -39.76 28.67 9.46
C GLN A 388 -38.85 27.48 9.14
N ASP A 389 -38.68 26.54 10.06
CA ASP A 389 -37.87 25.33 9.88
C ASP A 389 -38.41 24.47 8.73
N VAL A 390 -39.73 24.28 8.66
CA VAL A 390 -40.37 23.55 7.54
C VAL A 390 -40.13 24.28 6.21
N LYS A 391 -40.12 25.62 6.19
CA LYS A 391 -39.80 26.38 4.99
C LYS A 391 -38.35 26.14 4.55
N THR A 392 -37.40 26.20 5.48
CA THR A 392 -35.98 25.93 5.21
C THR A 392 -35.75 24.51 4.73
N VAL A 393 -36.36 23.50 5.37
CA VAL A 393 -36.27 22.10 4.94
C VAL A 393 -36.78 21.92 3.50
N LYS A 394 -37.89 22.58 3.14
CA LYS A 394 -38.42 22.55 1.78
C LYS A 394 -37.52 23.23 0.76
N GLU A 395 -36.87 24.34 1.13
CA GLU A 395 -35.89 24.99 0.26
C GLU A 395 -34.73 24.04 -0.06
N TYR A 396 -34.22 23.30 0.95
CA TYR A 396 -33.18 22.30 0.74
C TYR A 396 -33.64 21.09 -0.08
N LEU A 397 -34.83 20.52 0.21
CA LEU A 397 -35.41 19.44 -0.59
C LEU A 397 -35.61 19.87 -2.06
N GLY A 398 -36.04 21.11 -2.29
CA GLY A 398 -36.17 21.70 -3.63
C GLY A 398 -34.84 21.86 -4.36
N ASN A 399 -33.74 22.02 -3.62
CA ASN A 399 -32.37 22.07 -4.13
C ASN A 399 -31.72 20.67 -4.26
N ARG A 400 -32.51 19.59 -4.20
CA ARG A 400 -32.07 18.19 -4.31
C ARG A 400 -31.18 17.66 -3.17
N HIS A 401 -31.18 18.32 -2.01
CA HIS A 401 -30.63 17.69 -0.81
C HIS A 401 -31.70 16.80 -0.19
N LYS A 402 -31.51 15.48 -0.20
CA LYS A 402 -32.43 14.50 0.36
C LYS A 402 -32.24 14.34 1.87
N LEU A 403 -33.31 13.94 2.54
CA LEU A 403 -33.31 13.51 3.95
C LEU A 403 -33.49 12.00 4.02
N TYR A 404 -32.54 11.31 4.65
CA TYR A 404 -32.65 9.89 4.98
C TYR A 404 -32.69 9.69 6.49
N ARG A 405 -33.09 8.49 6.90
CA ARG A 405 -33.00 8.07 8.29
C ARG A 405 -31.67 7.39 8.52
N ALA A 406 -30.96 7.79 9.58
CA ALA A 406 -29.68 7.20 9.90
C ALA A 406 -29.50 6.93 11.40
N GLY A 407 -28.77 5.87 11.72
CA GLY A 407 -28.27 5.55 13.05
C GLY A 407 -26.76 5.40 13.02
N ILE A 408 -26.06 6.02 13.97
CA ILE A 408 -24.60 5.91 14.11
C ILE A 408 -24.33 5.22 15.44
N THR A 409 -23.66 4.08 15.41
CA THR A 409 -23.39 3.26 16.58
C THR A 409 -21.92 2.81 16.57
N PHE A 410 -21.28 2.84 17.72
CA PHE A 410 -19.93 2.32 17.91
C PHE A 410 -19.99 1.07 18.77
N LEU A 411 -19.48 -0.05 18.24
CA LEU A 411 -19.35 -1.29 18.99
C LEU A 411 -17.98 -1.30 19.67
N LEU A 412 -18.00 -1.53 20.99
CA LEU A 412 -16.81 -1.54 21.83
C LEU A 412 -16.65 -2.90 22.51
N ARG A 413 -15.39 -3.28 22.71
CA ARG A 413 -15.01 -4.42 23.55
C ARG A 413 -13.90 -4.06 24.53
N GLY A 414 -13.98 -4.59 25.74
CA GLY A 414 -12.94 -4.50 26.77
C GLY A 414 -12.35 -5.87 27.09
N ASP A 415 -11.25 -5.89 27.84
CA ASP A 415 -10.73 -7.14 28.42
C ASP A 415 -11.50 -7.55 29.67
N ASP A 416 -12.05 -6.55 30.36
CA ASP A 416 -12.91 -6.67 31.52
C ASP A 416 -13.83 -5.44 31.60
N MET A 417 -14.74 -5.41 32.58
CA MET A 417 -15.68 -4.31 32.78
C MET A 417 -15.02 -2.97 33.11
N THR A 418 -13.83 -2.98 33.73
CA THR A 418 -13.09 -1.75 34.09
C THR A 418 -12.48 -1.13 32.84
N SER A 419 -11.81 -1.96 32.04
CA SER A 419 -11.25 -1.60 30.73
C SER A 419 -12.36 -1.11 29.79
N LEU A 420 -13.51 -1.79 29.73
CA LEU A 420 -14.65 -1.37 28.91
C LEU A 420 -15.20 -0.01 29.33
N LYS A 421 -15.37 0.24 30.64
CA LYS A 421 -15.83 1.55 31.15
C LYS A 421 -14.85 2.67 30.80
N ARG A 422 -13.54 2.43 30.92
CA ARG A 422 -12.50 3.38 30.51
C ARG A 422 -12.57 3.67 29.01
N LYS A 423 -12.57 2.64 28.15
CA LYS A 423 -12.68 2.80 26.69
C LYS A 423 -13.95 3.55 26.29
N ARG A 424 -15.08 3.24 26.93
CA ARG A 424 -16.36 3.95 26.68
C ARG A 424 -16.27 5.44 27.02
N LEU A 425 -15.62 5.79 28.12
CA LEU A 425 -15.40 7.20 28.51
C LEU A 425 -14.47 7.91 27.52
N GLU A 426 -13.36 7.27 27.13
CA GLU A 426 -12.42 7.78 26.14
C GLU A 426 -13.13 8.06 24.80
N LEU A 427 -13.86 7.06 24.27
CA LEU A 427 -14.65 7.21 23.05
C LEU A 427 -15.66 8.37 23.18
N SER A 428 -16.41 8.42 24.29
CA SER A 428 -17.43 9.46 24.50
C SER A 428 -16.83 10.87 24.48
N THR A 429 -15.65 11.06 25.07
CA THR A 429 -14.92 12.34 25.03
C THR A 429 -14.51 12.71 23.61
N VAL A 430 -13.97 11.74 22.85
CA VAL A 430 -13.55 11.96 21.46
C VAL A 430 -14.74 12.33 20.58
N LEU A 431 -15.85 11.59 20.69
CA LEU A 431 -17.08 11.83 19.94
C LEU A 431 -17.66 13.22 20.24
N LEU A 432 -17.76 13.59 21.52
CA LEU A 432 -18.26 14.91 21.94
C LEU A 432 -17.41 16.05 21.38
N GLY A 433 -16.08 15.88 21.35
CA GLY A 433 -15.16 16.84 20.74
C GLY A 433 -15.33 17.00 19.23
N ALA A 434 -15.83 15.96 18.55
CA ALA A 434 -16.14 15.95 17.12
C ALA A 434 -17.59 16.35 16.79
N GLY A 435 -18.36 16.81 17.78
CA GLY A 435 -19.76 17.17 17.60
C GLY A 435 -20.73 15.99 17.53
N LEU A 436 -20.27 14.76 17.78
CA LEU A 436 -21.10 13.55 17.87
C LEU A 436 -21.50 13.35 19.35
N GLN A 437 -22.77 13.57 19.70
CA GLN A 437 -23.22 13.38 21.08
C GLN A 437 -23.64 11.92 21.32
N PRO A 438 -22.89 11.11 22.08
CA PRO A 438 -23.32 9.76 22.43
C PRO A 438 -24.48 9.77 23.42
N VAL A 439 -25.32 8.74 23.37
CA VAL A 439 -26.35 8.46 24.38
C VAL A 439 -25.66 8.17 25.71
N ARG A 440 -26.11 8.82 26.78
CA ARG A 440 -25.56 8.57 28.12
C ARG A 440 -25.90 7.15 28.58
N PRO A 441 -24.98 6.44 29.25
CA PRO A 441 -25.22 5.09 29.75
C PRO A 441 -26.52 4.94 30.54
N GLU A 442 -26.81 5.89 31.43
CA GLU A 442 -28.01 5.87 32.26
C GLU A 442 -29.33 6.08 31.50
N PHE A 443 -29.28 6.51 30.23
CA PHE A 443 -30.45 6.75 29.38
C PHE A 443 -30.61 5.72 28.26
N GLU A 444 -29.71 4.75 28.16
CA GLU A 444 -29.80 3.67 27.18
C GLU A 444 -30.76 2.59 27.73
N GLU A 445 -32.02 2.59 27.25
CA GLU A 445 -33.05 1.67 27.74
C GLU A 445 -32.83 0.20 27.32
N GLY A 446 -32.08 -0.05 26.24
CA GLY A 446 -31.92 -1.40 25.68
C GLY A 446 -30.54 -1.64 25.06
N PRO A 447 -29.45 -1.61 25.85
CA PRO A 447 -28.07 -1.65 25.34
C PRO A 447 -27.75 -2.94 24.57
N LEU A 448 -28.24 -4.10 25.04
CA LEU A 448 -28.08 -5.38 24.35
C LEU A 448 -28.76 -5.38 22.97
N ASN A 449 -29.94 -4.78 22.88
CA ASN A 449 -30.69 -4.66 21.63
C ASN A 449 -30.05 -3.64 20.68
N SER A 450 -29.46 -2.57 21.23
CA SER A 450 -28.70 -1.59 20.45
C SER A 450 -27.46 -2.21 19.80
N TRP A 451 -26.80 -3.15 20.49
CA TRP A 451 -25.72 -3.95 19.91
C TRP A 451 -26.22 -4.87 18.79
N LEU A 452 -27.31 -5.61 19.01
CA LEU A 452 -27.89 -6.50 17.99
C LEU A 452 -28.33 -5.75 16.73
N ARG A 453 -29.04 -4.62 16.87
CA ARG A 453 -29.50 -3.82 15.72
C ARG A 453 -28.36 -3.27 14.87
N ALA A 454 -27.19 -3.06 15.46
CA ALA A 454 -26.03 -2.53 14.77
C ALA A 454 -25.24 -3.62 14.01
N LEU A 455 -25.53 -4.92 14.23
CA LEU A 455 -24.93 -5.99 13.45
C LEU A 455 -25.40 -5.96 11.98
N PRO A 456 -24.62 -6.54 11.05
CA PRO A 456 -24.95 -6.56 9.63
C PRO A 456 -26.34 -7.16 9.37
N MET A 457 -27.16 -6.46 8.59
CA MET A 457 -28.51 -6.88 8.17
C MET A 457 -29.54 -7.04 9.31
N CYS A 458 -29.15 -6.85 10.57
CA CYS A 458 -30.01 -7.07 11.74
C CYS A 458 -31.02 -5.94 11.98
N PHE A 459 -30.82 -4.76 11.38
CA PHE A 459 -31.79 -3.67 11.48
C PHE A 459 -32.94 -3.89 10.50
N ASN A 460 -34.17 -4.04 11.02
CA ASN A 460 -35.39 -4.11 10.21
C ASN A 460 -36.21 -2.81 10.36
N PRO A 461 -36.27 -1.94 9.33
CA PRO A 461 -36.98 -0.67 9.38
C PRO A 461 -38.47 -0.80 9.72
N ASP A 462 -39.15 -1.85 9.24
CA ASP A 462 -40.58 -2.08 9.46
C ASP A 462 -40.90 -2.46 10.91
N SER A 463 -39.90 -2.96 11.65
CA SER A 463 -40.01 -3.24 13.08
C SER A 463 -39.85 -1.98 13.95
N ASP A 464 -39.14 -0.95 13.47
CA ASP A 464 -38.98 0.34 14.16
C ASP A 464 -40.12 1.33 13.84
N LYS A 465 -41.36 0.93 14.18
CA LYS A 465 -42.59 1.69 13.88
C LYS A 465 -42.63 3.11 14.45
N LYS A 466 -41.81 3.41 15.45
CA LYS A 466 -41.73 4.71 16.11
C LYS A 466 -40.48 5.50 15.72
N HIS A 467 -39.63 4.92 14.89
CA HIS A 467 -38.35 5.50 14.45
C HIS A 467 -37.47 5.95 15.63
N TRP A 468 -37.35 5.10 16.64
CA TRP A 468 -36.58 5.39 17.84
C TRP A 468 -35.07 5.30 17.61
N TYR A 469 -34.64 4.45 16.68
CA TYR A 469 -33.24 4.08 16.52
C TYR A 469 -32.57 4.76 15.32
N THR A 470 -33.35 5.49 14.51
CA THR A 470 -32.86 6.25 13.36
C THR A 470 -33.39 7.69 13.36
N ARG A 471 -32.58 8.63 12.89
CA ARG A 471 -32.88 10.07 12.87
C ARG A 471 -32.86 10.60 11.44
N LEU A 472 -33.76 11.56 11.15
CA LEU A 472 -33.70 12.29 9.89
C LEU A 472 -32.39 13.08 9.82
N THR A 473 -31.61 12.81 8.79
CA THR A 473 -30.26 13.35 8.57
C THR A 473 -30.10 13.66 7.09
N TRP A 474 -29.53 14.81 6.76
CA TRP A 474 -29.23 15.18 5.38
C TRP A 474 -28.21 14.22 4.79
N VAL A 475 -28.41 13.79 3.54
CA VAL A 475 -27.48 12.86 2.90
C VAL A 475 -26.09 13.47 2.79
N GLN A 476 -25.96 14.79 2.58
CA GLN A 476 -24.68 15.50 2.67
C GLN A 476 -23.94 15.28 4.01
N HIS A 477 -24.67 15.35 5.14
CA HIS A 477 -24.07 15.11 6.45
C HIS A 477 -23.65 13.65 6.62
N LEU A 478 -24.41 12.71 6.04
CA LEU A 478 -24.02 11.31 6.01
C LEU A 478 -22.75 11.12 5.18
N ALA A 479 -22.67 11.72 3.99
CA ALA A 479 -21.49 11.69 3.13
C ALA A 479 -20.25 12.26 3.84
N GLY A 480 -20.40 13.31 4.66
CA GLY A 480 -19.30 13.86 5.47
C GLY A 480 -18.82 12.93 6.61
N LEU A 481 -19.67 12.00 7.05
CA LEU A 481 -19.35 11.02 8.10
C LEU A 481 -18.92 9.66 7.55
N LEU A 482 -19.32 9.31 6.33
CA LEU A 482 -19.11 7.98 5.78
C LEU A 482 -17.62 7.60 5.77
N PRO A 483 -17.29 6.36 6.13
CA PRO A 483 -15.90 5.86 6.13
C PRO A 483 -15.37 5.54 4.72
N VAL A 484 -15.73 6.36 3.72
CA VAL A 484 -15.35 6.23 2.31
C VAL A 484 -14.19 7.15 1.91
N THR A 485 -13.79 8.05 2.80
CA THR A 485 -12.54 8.81 2.73
C THR A 485 -11.49 8.16 3.63
N GLY A 486 -10.21 8.21 3.28
CA GLY A 486 -9.18 7.55 4.09
C GLY A 486 -7.77 7.86 3.64
N ARG A 487 -6.87 6.92 3.94
CA ARG A 487 -5.46 6.95 3.55
C ARG A 487 -5.22 6.01 2.37
N GLU A 488 -4.22 6.32 1.56
CA GLU A 488 -3.88 5.49 0.40
C GLU A 488 -3.23 4.17 0.86
N THR A 489 -3.48 3.11 0.10
CA THR A 489 -2.87 1.76 0.27
C THR A 489 -2.16 1.29 -1.00
N GLY A 490 -2.22 2.09 -2.07
CA GLY A 490 -1.51 1.90 -3.32
C GLY A 490 -2.26 1.00 -4.30
N THR A 491 -1.50 0.28 -5.12
CA THR A 491 -2.06 -0.56 -6.19
C THR A 491 -2.41 -1.97 -5.72
N GLY A 492 -1.88 -2.38 -4.56
CA GLY A 492 -2.04 -3.73 -4.01
C GLY A 492 -1.00 -4.74 -4.51
N HIS A 493 -0.03 -4.32 -5.33
CA HIS A 493 1.07 -5.13 -5.83
C HIS A 493 2.32 -4.96 -4.95
N PRO A 494 2.73 -5.99 -4.17
CA PRO A 494 3.79 -5.85 -3.18
C PRO A 494 5.20 -6.02 -3.78
N GLY A 495 5.53 -5.22 -4.81
CA GLY A 495 6.91 -5.08 -5.29
C GLY A 495 7.74 -4.26 -4.31
N PHE A 496 7.20 -3.11 -3.91
CA PHE A 496 7.59 -2.33 -2.76
C PHE A 496 6.47 -2.27 -1.73
N SER A 497 6.85 -2.35 -0.47
CA SER A 497 5.97 -2.34 0.68
C SER A 497 6.44 -1.29 1.67
N PHE A 498 5.63 -0.25 1.82
CA PHE A 498 5.76 0.83 2.79
C PHE A 498 4.52 0.84 3.69
N PHE A 499 4.31 1.93 4.42
CA PHE A 499 3.11 2.13 5.23
C PHE A 499 2.50 3.50 4.97
N ASN A 500 1.21 3.68 5.26
CA ASN A 500 0.62 5.01 5.37
C ASN A 500 0.71 5.54 6.82
N ARG A 501 0.22 6.76 7.06
CA ARG A 501 0.25 7.38 8.40
C ARG A 501 -0.55 6.62 9.45
N GLY A 502 -1.53 5.83 9.03
CA GLY A 502 -2.35 4.98 9.92
C GLY A 502 -1.70 3.65 10.26
N GLY A 503 -0.61 3.30 9.57
CA GLY A 503 0.10 2.03 9.73
C GLY A 503 -0.43 0.89 8.85
N ASP A 504 -1.30 1.18 7.89
CA ASP A 504 -1.69 0.21 6.87
C ASP A 504 -0.56 0.04 5.86
N THR A 505 -0.45 -1.15 5.27
CA THR A 505 0.58 -1.42 4.28
C THR A 505 0.23 -0.70 2.98
N LEU A 506 1.18 0.06 2.45
CA LEU A 506 1.07 0.75 1.17
C LEU A 506 1.98 0.04 0.17
N THR A 507 1.41 -0.47 -0.92
CA THR A 507 2.14 -1.31 -1.88
C THR A 507 2.02 -0.80 -3.32
N PHE A 508 3.13 -0.86 -4.04
CA PHE A 508 3.19 -0.61 -5.49
C PHE A 508 4.44 -1.27 -6.08
N ASP A 509 4.46 -1.51 -7.39
CA ASP A 509 5.58 -2.17 -8.06
C ASP A 509 5.97 -1.48 -9.38
N PRO A 510 7.12 -0.77 -9.42
CA PRO A 510 7.59 -0.14 -10.65
C PRO A 510 7.82 -1.09 -11.82
N LEU A 511 8.12 -2.37 -11.56
CA LEU A 511 8.38 -3.37 -12.61
C LEU A 511 7.08 -4.06 -13.09
N ASN A 512 5.97 -3.92 -12.37
CA ASN A 512 4.69 -4.53 -12.76
C ASN A 512 4.02 -3.74 -13.90
N LYS A 513 3.64 -4.45 -14.97
CA LYS A 513 2.93 -3.89 -16.14
C LYS A 513 1.54 -3.32 -15.82
N LEU A 514 0.92 -3.72 -14.71
CA LEU A 514 -0.37 -3.19 -14.26
C LEU A 514 -0.24 -1.85 -13.52
N ASP A 515 0.94 -1.57 -12.98
CA ASP A 515 1.25 -0.37 -12.21
C ASP A 515 1.90 0.71 -13.06
N ARG A 516 2.77 0.31 -14.00
CA ARG A 516 3.40 1.22 -14.95
C ARG A 516 2.61 1.36 -16.24
N THR A 517 2.68 2.53 -16.86
CA THR A 517 1.99 2.85 -18.11
C THR A 517 2.96 2.95 -19.29
N GLN A 518 4.18 3.42 -19.03
CA GLN A 518 5.21 3.69 -20.03
C GLN A 518 6.45 2.85 -19.78
N ASN A 519 7.10 3.00 -18.62
CA ASN A 519 8.38 2.37 -18.31
C ASN A 519 8.58 2.18 -16.79
N ALA A 520 9.67 1.54 -16.39
CA ALA A 520 10.04 1.37 -14.98
C ALA A 520 11.26 2.21 -14.57
N HIS A 521 11.56 3.29 -15.31
CA HIS A 521 12.60 4.24 -14.92
C HIS A 521 12.14 5.02 -13.70
N LEU A 522 13.07 5.22 -12.77
CA LEU A 522 12.77 5.74 -11.44
C LEU A 522 13.74 6.85 -11.07
N LEU A 523 13.20 7.96 -10.55
CA LEU A 523 13.96 9.00 -9.88
C LEU A 523 13.61 8.99 -8.39
N LEU A 524 14.61 8.74 -7.55
CA LEU A 524 14.53 8.87 -6.10
C LEU A 524 15.19 10.20 -5.70
N PHE A 525 14.38 11.16 -5.28
CA PHE A 525 14.85 12.45 -4.85
C PHE A 525 14.66 12.63 -3.34
N GLY A 526 15.73 13.02 -2.66
CA GLY A 526 15.70 13.31 -1.23
C GLY A 526 16.90 14.15 -0.81
N PRO A 527 16.70 15.37 -0.30
CA PRO A 527 17.78 16.22 0.19
C PRO A 527 18.65 15.55 1.25
N THR A 528 19.82 16.13 1.53
CA THR A 528 20.73 15.61 2.56
C THR A 528 20.00 15.40 3.88
N GLY A 529 20.07 14.18 4.42
CA GLY A 529 19.38 13.81 5.66
C GLY A 529 17.91 13.41 5.50
N ALA A 530 17.31 13.42 4.31
CA ALA A 530 15.93 12.96 4.09
C ALA A 530 15.78 11.42 4.24
N GLY A 531 16.89 10.68 4.27
CA GLY A 531 16.89 9.21 4.39
C GLY A 531 17.03 8.47 3.05
N LYS A 532 17.55 9.14 2.01
CA LYS A 532 17.73 8.61 0.64
C LYS A 532 18.37 7.22 0.62
N SER A 533 19.58 7.07 1.17
CA SER A 533 20.35 5.82 1.11
C SER A 533 19.68 4.69 1.91
N ALA A 534 19.07 4.99 3.06
CA ALA A 534 18.35 4.00 3.86
C ALA A 534 17.09 3.50 3.13
N THR A 535 16.31 4.41 2.53
CA THR A 535 15.15 4.05 1.71
C THR A 535 15.55 3.23 0.49
N LEU A 536 16.64 3.62 -0.19
CA LEU A 536 17.14 2.89 -1.35
C LEU A 536 17.68 1.50 -0.98
N CYS A 537 18.39 1.36 0.13
CA CYS A 537 18.86 0.07 0.65
C CYS A 537 17.69 -0.89 0.93
N ALA A 538 16.63 -0.38 1.57
CA ALA A 538 15.40 -1.15 1.77
C ALA A 538 14.76 -1.52 0.43
N ALA A 539 14.57 -0.56 -0.49
CA ALA A 539 13.96 -0.81 -1.80
C ALA A 539 14.73 -1.84 -2.64
N LEU A 540 16.06 -1.77 -2.69
CA LEU A 540 16.90 -2.74 -3.39
C LEU A 540 16.81 -4.15 -2.78
N SER A 541 16.67 -4.24 -1.46
CA SER A 541 16.45 -5.53 -0.79
C SER A 541 15.11 -6.16 -1.21
N GLN A 542 14.04 -5.35 -1.28
CA GLN A 542 12.73 -5.80 -1.76
C GLN A 542 12.77 -6.21 -3.24
N LEU A 543 13.43 -5.41 -4.07
CA LEU A 543 13.63 -5.68 -5.49
C LEU A 543 14.33 -7.04 -5.71
N MET A 544 15.43 -7.28 -4.98
CA MET A 544 16.16 -8.55 -5.08
C MET A 544 15.36 -9.74 -4.55
N ALA A 545 14.54 -9.55 -3.52
CA ALA A 545 13.73 -10.63 -2.93
C ALA A 545 12.53 -11.01 -3.82
N VAL A 546 11.87 -10.01 -4.41
CA VAL A 546 10.62 -10.19 -5.18
C VAL A 546 10.92 -10.50 -6.65
N HIS A 547 11.79 -9.71 -7.28
CA HIS A 547 12.05 -9.79 -8.73
C HIS A 547 13.40 -10.42 -9.07
N ARG A 548 14.39 -10.32 -8.18
CA ARG A 548 15.77 -10.78 -8.42
C ARG A 548 16.29 -10.39 -9.83
N PRO A 549 16.28 -9.09 -10.20
CA PRO A 549 16.85 -8.66 -11.47
C PRO A 549 18.36 -8.88 -11.50
N ARG A 550 19.00 -8.61 -12.65
CA ARG A 550 20.44 -8.31 -12.65
C ARG A 550 20.61 -6.88 -12.12
N LEU A 551 21.16 -6.73 -10.93
CA LEU A 551 21.26 -5.44 -10.26
C LEU A 551 22.66 -4.85 -10.42
N PHE A 552 22.74 -3.67 -11.04
CA PHE A 552 23.96 -2.87 -11.10
C PHE A 552 23.79 -1.66 -10.18
N ILE A 553 24.78 -1.37 -9.35
CA ILE A 553 24.79 -0.22 -8.45
C ILE A 553 26.09 0.56 -8.71
N ALA A 554 25.97 1.80 -9.17
CA ALA A 554 27.06 2.76 -9.19
C ALA A 554 26.92 3.68 -7.98
N GLU A 555 27.96 3.78 -7.15
CA GLU A 555 27.93 4.61 -5.96
C GLU A 555 29.23 5.38 -5.72
N ALA A 556 29.11 6.47 -4.96
CA ALA A 556 30.25 7.19 -4.39
C ALA A 556 30.06 7.27 -2.86
N GLY A 557 30.81 6.47 -2.09
CA GLY A 557 30.80 6.57 -0.62
C GLY A 557 30.61 5.28 0.17
N ASN A 558 30.52 4.12 -0.50
CA ASN A 558 30.38 2.80 0.12
C ASN A 558 29.15 2.69 1.05
N SER A 559 28.02 3.20 0.57
CA SER A 559 26.69 3.09 1.18
C SER A 559 26.08 1.71 0.98
N PHE A 560 26.39 1.02 -0.12
CA PHE A 560 25.78 -0.28 -0.45
C PHE A 560 26.71 -1.48 -0.27
N GLY A 561 27.96 -1.26 0.17
CA GLY A 561 28.92 -2.33 0.45
C GLY A 561 28.40 -3.40 1.40
N LEU A 562 27.77 -2.99 2.52
CA LEU A 562 27.18 -3.91 3.51
C LEU A 562 25.96 -4.65 2.96
N LEU A 563 25.15 -3.98 2.14
CA LEU A 563 24.02 -4.63 1.47
C LEU A 563 24.52 -5.72 0.50
N ALA A 564 25.58 -5.43 -0.24
CA ALA A 564 26.22 -6.40 -1.12
C ALA A 564 26.86 -7.57 -0.33
N ASP A 565 27.48 -7.34 0.83
CA ASP A 565 27.93 -8.44 1.71
C ASP A 565 26.75 -9.27 2.23
N PHE A 566 25.62 -8.63 2.53
CA PHE A 566 24.42 -9.32 2.96
C PHE A 566 23.85 -10.23 1.86
N PHE A 567 23.80 -9.74 0.61
CA PHE A 567 23.41 -10.53 -0.55
C PHE A 567 24.31 -11.75 -0.75
N ASP A 568 25.63 -11.57 -0.70
CA ASP A 568 26.60 -12.66 -0.83
C ASP A 568 26.44 -13.71 0.29
N SER A 569 26.24 -13.25 1.53
CA SER A 569 26.03 -14.13 2.69
C SER A 569 24.78 -15.02 2.59
N LEU A 570 23.84 -14.67 1.71
CA LEU A 570 22.59 -15.39 1.46
C LEU A 570 22.54 -16.02 0.05
N GLY A 571 23.71 -16.23 -0.56
CA GLY A 571 23.88 -17.07 -1.75
C GLY A 571 23.57 -16.39 -3.08
N LEU A 572 23.41 -15.06 -3.11
CA LEU A 572 23.44 -14.30 -4.36
C LEU A 572 24.89 -14.12 -4.82
N THR A 573 25.14 -14.22 -6.12
CA THR A 573 26.48 -13.93 -6.65
C THR A 573 26.71 -12.42 -6.68
N VAL A 574 27.81 -11.97 -6.08
CA VAL A 574 28.14 -10.54 -5.96
C VAL A 574 29.50 -10.25 -6.58
N ASN A 575 29.54 -9.23 -7.44
CA ASN A 575 30.77 -8.69 -8.01
C ASN A 575 30.99 -7.27 -7.45
N LYS A 576 32.04 -7.08 -6.64
CA LYS A 576 32.40 -5.78 -6.06
C LYS A 576 33.62 -5.22 -6.77
N ILE A 577 33.47 -4.06 -7.37
CA ILE A 577 34.50 -3.39 -8.15
C ILE A 577 34.78 -2.04 -7.51
N SER A 578 36.04 -1.77 -7.20
CA SER A 578 36.48 -0.46 -6.68
C SER A 578 37.44 0.15 -7.69
N VAL A 579 37.02 1.24 -8.33
CA VAL A 579 37.77 1.90 -9.39
C VAL A 579 38.79 2.84 -8.77
N LYS A 580 40.00 2.32 -8.52
CA LYS A 580 41.13 3.06 -7.92
C LYS A 580 42.47 2.65 -8.54
N PRO A 581 43.52 3.47 -8.43
CA PRO A 581 44.84 3.12 -8.93
C PRO A 581 45.35 1.80 -8.35
N GLY A 582 45.87 0.91 -9.22
CA GLY A 582 46.35 -0.42 -8.84
C GLY A 582 45.26 -1.44 -8.54
N SER A 583 43.99 -1.16 -8.85
CA SER A 583 42.88 -2.12 -8.70
C SER A 583 42.91 -3.23 -9.75
N GLY A 584 43.62 -3.04 -10.86
CA GLY A 584 43.66 -3.99 -11.97
C GLY A 584 42.37 -4.03 -12.81
N VAL A 585 41.40 -3.16 -12.52
CA VAL A 585 40.15 -3.03 -13.28
C VAL A 585 40.46 -2.41 -14.65
N SER A 586 39.89 -3.00 -15.71
CA SER A 586 39.98 -2.49 -17.06
C SER A 586 38.58 -2.29 -17.64
N LEU A 587 38.38 -1.13 -18.27
CA LEU A 587 37.15 -0.65 -18.87
C LEU A 587 37.46 -0.09 -20.27
N PRO A 588 37.74 -0.96 -21.26
CA PRO A 588 38.06 -0.51 -22.62
C PRO A 588 36.85 0.19 -23.27
N PRO A 589 36.95 1.49 -23.62
CA PRO A 589 35.83 2.24 -24.21
C PRO A 589 35.51 1.80 -25.66
N PHE A 590 36.47 1.17 -26.34
CA PHE A 590 36.36 0.76 -27.75
C PHE A 590 36.25 -0.77 -27.94
N ALA A 591 35.86 -1.52 -26.91
CA ALA A 591 35.79 -2.99 -26.97
C ALA A 591 34.90 -3.52 -28.12
N ASP A 592 33.82 -2.81 -28.43
CA ASP A 592 32.85 -3.18 -29.46
C ASP A 592 33.24 -2.72 -30.89
N ALA A 593 34.43 -2.16 -31.10
CA ALA A 593 34.89 -1.66 -32.39
C ALA A 593 34.85 -2.71 -33.52
N HIS A 594 34.98 -3.99 -33.18
CA HIS A 594 34.90 -5.11 -34.12
C HIS A 594 33.54 -5.18 -34.84
N LYS A 595 32.44 -4.79 -34.17
CA LYS A 595 31.08 -4.81 -34.73
C LYS A 595 30.94 -3.88 -35.95
N LEU A 596 31.64 -2.74 -35.95
CA LEU A 596 31.64 -1.80 -37.08
C LEU A 596 32.14 -2.45 -38.37
N VAL A 597 33.15 -3.32 -38.26
CA VAL A 597 33.73 -4.03 -39.40
C VAL A 597 32.80 -5.17 -39.85
N GLU A 598 32.17 -5.88 -38.91
CA GLU A 598 31.19 -6.95 -39.18
C GLU A 598 29.93 -6.42 -39.89
N GLU A 599 29.49 -5.21 -39.56
CA GLU A 599 28.37 -4.51 -40.19
C GLU A 599 28.70 -3.96 -41.60
N GLY A 600 29.95 -4.07 -42.04
CA GLY A 600 30.38 -3.71 -43.40
C GLY A 600 30.65 -2.23 -43.62
N LEU A 601 30.85 -1.44 -42.56
CA LEU A 601 31.27 -0.03 -42.67
C LEU A 601 32.69 0.04 -43.21
N ALA A 602 32.89 0.67 -44.38
CA ALA A 602 34.22 0.79 -44.97
C ALA A 602 35.10 1.79 -44.20
N ALA A 603 36.42 1.57 -44.18
CA ALA A 603 37.39 2.41 -43.47
C ALA A 603 37.40 3.90 -43.87
N GLN A 604 36.81 4.26 -45.02
CA GLN A 604 36.70 5.64 -45.55
C GLN A 604 35.24 6.08 -45.77
N ALA A 605 34.26 5.43 -45.16
CA ALA A 605 32.83 5.64 -45.44
C ALA A 605 32.22 6.92 -44.82
N VAL A 606 33.02 7.92 -44.44
CA VAL A 606 32.54 9.09 -43.69
C VAL A 606 32.42 10.31 -44.62
N ASP A 607 31.19 10.71 -44.95
CA ASP A 607 30.92 12.01 -45.61
C ASP A 607 30.57 13.08 -44.54
N GLU A 608 31.00 14.32 -44.75
CA GLU A 608 30.71 15.45 -43.86
C GLU A 608 29.21 15.80 -43.84
N SER A 609 28.46 15.44 -44.89
CA SER A 609 27.01 15.63 -44.98
C SER A 609 26.19 14.66 -44.13
N ASP A 610 26.76 13.51 -43.77
CA ASP A 610 26.06 12.40 -43.12
C ASP A 610 26.26 12.39 -41.58
N LEU A 611 26.85 13.46 -41.04
CA LEU A 611 27.05 13.64 -39.61
C LEU A 611 25.74 14.11 -38.95
N PRO A 612 25.09 13.29 -38.10
CA PRO A 612 23.96 13.75 -37.30
C PRO A 612 24.45 14.80 -36.29
N ASP A 613 23.68 15.88 -36.09
CA ASP A 613 23.92 16.75 -34.95
C ASP A 613 23.53 16.00 -33.67
N ILE A 614 24.31 16.15 -32.60
CA ILE A 614 24.06 15.44 -31.32
C ILE A 614 22.71 15.87 -30.71
N ASP A 615 22.24 17.07 -31.06
CA ASP A 615 20.95 17.65 -30.64
C ASP A 615 19.81 17.42 -31.64
N THR A 616 20.08 16.90 -32.85
CA THR A 616 18.99 16.53 -33.76
C THR A 616 18.39 15.21 -33.28
N ASP A 617 17.18 15.28 -32.74
CA ASP A 617 16.27 14.14 -32.62
C ASP A 617 16.03 13.62 -34.05
N ASP A 618 16.91 12.75 -34.52
CA ASP A 618 16.60 11.94 -35.68
C ASP A 618 15.53 10.96 -35.20
N ASP A 619 14.27 11.28 -35.48
CA ASP A 619 13.10 10.41 -35.33
C ASP A 619 13.16 9.20 -36.30
N SER A 620 14.35 8.93 -36.89
CA SER A 620 14.59 7.73 -37.67
C SER A 620 14.43 6.52 -36.74
N GLU A 621 13.43 5.70 -37.05
CA GLU A 621 13.07 4.45 -36.37
C GLU A 621 14.15 3.35 -36.48
N ASP A 622 15.43 3.71 -36.67
CA ASP A 622 16.50 2.73 -36.68
C ASP A 622 16.83 2.36 -35.23
N ASP A 623 16.11 1.35 -34.76
CA ASP A 623 16.25 0.62 -33.49
C ASP A 623 17.60 -0.10 -33.32
N LYS A 624 18.64 0.31 -34.05
CA LYS A 624 19.96 -0.29 -34.05
C LYS A 624 20.93 0.51 -33.19
N ARG A 625 21.79 -0.22 -32.47
CA ARG A 625 22.85 0.36 -31.67
C ARG A 625 23.84 1.13 -32.55
N ASP A 626 24.05 2.39 -32.22
CA ASP A 626 24.97 3.28 -32.93
C ASP A 626 26.39 3.17 -32.35
N VAL A 627 27.03 2.02 -32.56
CA VAL A 627 28.36 1.71 -31.98
C VAL A 627 29.39 2.80 -32.35
N LEU A 628 29.32 3.35 -33.57
CA LEU A 628 30.24 4.40 -34.01
C LEU A 628 30.01 5.70 -33.24
N GLY A 629 28.75 6.10 -33.03
CA GLY A 629 28.40 7.26 -32.21
C GLY A 629 28.81 7.09 -30.74
N GLU A 630 28.66 5.90 -30.15
CA GLU A 630 29.11 5.63 -28.77
C GLU A 630 30.63 5.75 -28.63
N MET A 631 31.38 5.22 -29.61
CA MET A 631 32.83 5.33 -29.67
C MET A 631 33.28 6.78 -29.92
N GLU A 632 32.56 7.52 -30.77
CA GLU A 632 32.83 8.95 -31.02
C GLU A 632 32.69 9.79 -29.74
N ILE A 633 31.67 9.53 -28.93
CA ILE A 633 31.48 10.24 -27.65
C ILE A 633 32.63 9.95 -26.69
N SER A 634 33.04 8.68 -26.58
CA SER A 634 34.20 8.29 -25.76
C SER A 634 35.50 8.94 -26.27
N ALA A 635 35.72 8.97 -27.58
CA ALA A 635 36.88 9.60 -28.21
C ALA A 635 36.92 11.12 -27.96
N ARG A 636 35.78 11.80 -28.14
CA ARG A 636 35.66 13.24 -27.88
C ARG A 636 35.97 13.57 -26.43
N MET A 637 35.39 12.82 -25.50
CA MET A 637 35.70 12.96 -24.07
C MET A 637 37.19 12.80 -23.75
N MET A 638 37.87 11.85 -24.38
CA MET A 638 39.31 11.66 -24.19
C MET A 638 40.16 12.77 -24.83
N ILE A 639 39.70 13.34 -25.94
CA ILE A 639 40.41 14.41 -26.67
C ILE A 639 40.23 15.77 -25.99
N THR A 640 39.03 16.08 -25.49
CA THR A 640 38.69 17.39 -24.91
C THR A 640 38.80 17.43 -23.39
N GLY A 641 39.10 16.29 -22.76
CA GLY A 641 39.04 16.15 -21.29
C GLY A 641 37.66 16.42 -20.70
N GLY A 642 36.60 16.43 -21.53
CA GLY A 642 35.26 16.81 -21.13
C GLY A 642 35.07 18.31 -20.82
N ASP A 643 36.03 19.18 -21.18
CA ASP A 643 35.88 20.63 -21.01
C ASP A 643 34.83 21.17 -22.01
N PRO A 644 33.75 21.84 -21.54
CA PRO A 644 32.71 22.37 -22.40
C PRO A 644 33.21 23.37 -23.46
N LYS A 645 34.30 24.09 -23.21
CA LYS A 645 34.89 25.05 -24.16
C LYS A 645 35.64 24.34 -25.26
N GLU A 646 36.49 23.37 -24.93
CA GLU A 646 37.20 22.57 -25.93
C GLU A 646 36.22 21.78 -26.80
N GLU A 647 35.11 21.32 -26.20
CA GLU A 647 34.05 20.65 -26.92
C GLU A 647 33.30 21.57 -27.89
N ALA A 648 33.05 22.83 -27.49
CA ALA A 648 32.43 23.82 -28.37
C ALA A 648 33.34 24.22 -29.55
N ASP A 649 34.66 24.10 -29.39
CA ASP A 649 35.65 24.42 -30.41
C ASP A 649 35.81 23.30 -31.47
N LEU A 650 35.30 22.08 -31.23
CA LEU A 650 35.29 20.97 -32.19
C LEU A 650 34.29 21.22 -33.33
N LYS A 651 34.81 21.45 -34.55
CA LYS A 651 33.99 21.66 -35.74
C LYS A 651 33.48 20.34 -36.31
N ARG A 652 32.44 20.38 -37.15
CA ARG A 652 31.95 19.20 -37.88
C ARG A 652 33.06 18.47 -38.65
N ALA A 653 33.97 19.22 -39.27
CA ALA A 653 35.13 18.68 -39.99
C ALA A 653 36.12 17.92 -39.09
N ASP A 654 36.19 18.26 -37.80
CA ASP A 654 37.01 17.59 -36.80
C ASP A 654 36.32 16.31 -36.31
N ARG A 655 34.99 16.34 -36.14
CA ARG A 655 34.18 15.15 -35.83
C ARG A 655 34.25 14.09 -36.93
N ALA A 656 34.19 14.50 -38.20
CA ALA A 656 34.41 13.61 -39.35
C ALA A 656 35.76 12.88 -39.27
N MET A 657 36.81 13.62 -38.88
CA MET A 657 38.16 13.10 -38.74
C MET A 657 38.28 12.10 -37.58
N ILE A 658 37.62 12.36 -36.44
CA ILE A 658 37.56 11.42 -35.32
C ILE A 658 36.89 10.12 -35.76
N ARG A 659 35.76 10.17 -36.48
CA ARG A 659 35.08 8.98 -37.02
C ARG A 659 35.96 8.21 -38.01
N GLU A 660 36.64 8.92 -38.91
CA GLU A 660 37.59 8.31 -39.84
C GLU A 660 38.72 7.58 -39.09
N ALA A 661 39.30 8.22 -38.07
CA ALA A 661 40.35 7.62 -37.25
C ALA A 661 39.85 6.39 -36.47
N LEU A 662 38.62 6.43 -35.93
CA LEU A 662 37.99 5.30 -35.25
C LEU A 662 37.82 4.11 -36.21
N LEU A 663 37.34 4.33 -37.43
CA LEU A 663 37.17 3.27 -38.43
C LEU A 663 38.52 2.70 -38.88
N MET A 664 39.54 3.54 -39.09
CA MET A 664 40.90 3.10 -39.41
C MET A 664 41.47 2.18 -38.31
N ALA A 665 41.33 2.60 -37.05
CA ALA A 665 41.80 1.82 -35.90
C ALA A 665 41.01 0.52 -35.71
N ALA A 666 39.68 0.55 -35.89
CA ALA A 666 38.82 -0.63 -35.82
C ALA A 666 39.21 -1.68 -36.87
N HIS A 667 39.47 -1.28 -38.12
CA HIS A 667 39.90 -2.21 -39.18
C HIS A 667 41.30 -2.79 -38.93
N ALA A 668 42.22 -1.99 -38.40
CA ALA A 668 43.57 -2.46 -38.08
C ALA A 668 43.53 -3.52 -36.97
N THR A 669 42.86 -3.20 -35.86
CA THR A 669 42.74 -4.10 -34.70
C THR A 669 41.91 -5.36 -34.99
N TYR A 670 40.85 -5.25 -35.81
CA TYR A 670 40.08 -6.40 -36.27
C TYR A 670 40.92 -7.39 -37.08
N LYS A 671 41.82 -6.91 -37.96
CA LYS A 671 42.76 -7.78 -38.69
C LYS A 671 43.76 -8.47 -37.77
N GLU A 672 44.12 -7.83 -36.66
CA GLU A 672 45.03 -8.37 -35.64
C GLU A 672 44.33 -9.33 -34.67
N GLY A 673 43.00 -9.41 -34.69
CA GLY A 673 42.21 -10.30 -33.84
C GLY A 673 42.19 -9.88 -32.36
N ARG A 674 42.33 -8.58 -32.08
CA ARG A 674 42.33 -8.02 -30.73
C ARG A 674 41.37 -6.85 -30.57
N GLN A 675 41.08 -6.46 -29.33
CA GLN A 675 40.26 -5.28 -29.05
C GLN A 675 40.98 -3.99 -29.43
N MET A 676 40.21 -3.00 -29.88
CA MET A 676 40.70 -1.64 -30.12
C MET A 676 40.96 -0.94 -28.79
N LEU A 677 42.10 -0.27 -28.69
CA LEU A 677 42.52 0.51 -27.53
C LEU A 677 42.59 2.01 -27.88
N PRO A 678 42.52 2.91 -26.88
CA PRO A 678 42.80 4.34 -27.06
C PRO A 678 44.14 4.61 -27.76
N SER A 679 45.18 3.81 -27.53
CA SER A 679 46.45 3.92 -28.23
C SER A 679 46.35 3.67 -29.74
N ASP A 680 45.39 2.86 -30.18
CA ASP A 680 45.16 2.60 -31.61
C ASP A 680 44.49 3.80 -32.28
N LEU A 681 43.54 4.45 -31.58
CA LEU A 681 42.95 5.70 -32.04
C LEU A 681 44.01 6.80 -32.15
N GLN A 682 44.89 6.91 -31.15
CA GLN A 682 46.02 7.85 -31.15
C GLN A 682 46.94 7.60 -32.36
N GLN A 683 47.28 6.34 -32.65
CA GLN A 683 48.08 5.98 -33.83
C GLN A 683 47.37 6.32 -35.14
N ALA A 684 46.06 6.08 -35.24
CA ALA A 684 45.28 6.43 -36.43
C ALA A 684 45.25 7.95 -36.67
N LEU A 685 45.12 8.77 -35.63
CA LEU A 685 45.20 10.22 -35.73
C LEU A 685 46.60 10.71 -36.12
N TYR A 686 47.67 10.10 -35.58
CA TYR A 686 49.03 10.40 -36.05
C TYR A 686 49.26 9.98 -37.50
N ALA A 687 48.70 8.85 -37.94
CA ALA A 687 48.75 8.44 -39.34
C ALA A 687 48.09 9.49 -40.24
N ILE A 688 46.90 9.99 -39.87
CA ILE A 688 46.21 11.09 -40.57
C ILE A 688 47.05 12.38 -40.57
N ALA A 689 47.73 12.70 -39.47
CA ALA A 689 48.60 13.88 -39.38
C ALA A 689 49.84 13.77 -40.29
N SER A 690 50.39 12.56 -40.43
CA SER A 690 51.60 12.25 -41.21
C SER A 690 51.34 11.94 -42.69
N ASP A 691 50.05 11.87 -43.08
CA ASP A 691 49.62 11.43 -44.40
C ASP A 691 50.12 12.37 -45.51
N ASN A 692 51.15 11.92 -46.22
CA ASN A 692 51.82 12.67 -47.29
C ASN A 692 51.57 12.03 -48.67
N ASP A 693 50.49 11.26 -48.83
CA ASP A 693 50.26 10.50 -50.05
C ASP A 693 50.00 11.44 -51.25
N GLU A 694 51.03 11.61 -52.09
CA GLU A 694 51.02 12.48 -53.28
C GLU A 694 50.10 11.98 -54.41
N GLY A 695 49.40 10.84 -54.20
CA GLY A 695 48.60 10.14 -55.21
C GLY A 695 47.07 10.20 -55.06
N VAL A 696 46.51 10.80 -54.00
CA VAL A 696 45.06 10.85 -53.76
C VAL A 696 44.50 12.26 -54.03
N ILE A 697 43.34 12.33 -54.69
CA ILE A 697 42.69 13.55 -55.20
C ILE A 697 42.31 14.57 -54.10
N ASN A 698 42.41 14.22 -52.81
CA ASN A 698 42.18 15.10 -51.67
C ASN A 698 43.43 15.17 -50.76
N VAL A 699 44.40 16.02 -51.12
CA VAL A 699 45.50 16.37 -50.20
C VAL A 699 44.87 17.05 -48.97
N ARG A 700 44.90 16.38 -47.81
CA ARG A 700 44.41 16.93 -46.55
C ARG A 700 45.17 18.23 -46.23
N ASN A 701 44.42 19.31 -45.97
CA ASN A 701 45.02 20.64 -45.75
C ASN A 701 45.91 20.66 -44.50
N ALA A 702 46.87 21.60 -44.45
CA ALA A 702 47.83 21.70 -43.34
C ALA A 702 47.15 21.91 -41.97
N GLN A 703 46.00 22.58 -41.96
CA GLN A 703 45.22 22.82 -40.74
C GLN A 703 44.62 21.54 -40.17
N ARG A 704 44.10 20.62 -41.01
CA ARG A 704 43.60 19.31 -40.60
C ARG A 704 44.72 18.41 -40.07
N LYS A 705 45.90 18.44 -40.70
CA LYS A 705 47.07 17.69 -40.21
C LYS A 705 47.51 18.16 -38.83
N ALA A 706 47.58 19.48 -38.62
CA ALA A 706 47.91 20.05 -37.32
C ALA A 706 46.87 19.69 -36.26
N LYS A 707 45.57 19.76 -36.59
CA LYS A 707 44.50 19.40 -35.65
C LYS A 707 44.49 17.90 -35.31
N ALA A 708 44.77 17.02 -36.27
CA ALA A 708 44.93 15.59 -36.02
C ALA A 708 46.07 15.30 -35.03
N ALA A 709 47.21 15.99 -35.18
CA ALA A 709 48.34 15.87 -34.27
C ALA A 709 47.99 16.38 -32.86
N GLU A 710 47.30 17.51 -32.76
CA GLU A 710 46.81 18.07 -31.48
C GLU A 710 45.87 17.09 -30.76
N MET A 711 44.88 16.51 -31.47
CA MET A 711 43.97 15.50 -30.90
C MET A 711 44.70 14.23 -30.45
N ALA A 712 45.71 13.79 -31.21
CA ALA A 712 46.55 12.66 -30.85
C ALA A 712 47.41 12.95 -29.60
N GLU A 713 47.91 14.17 -29.43
CA GLU A 713 48.63 14.60 -28.24
C GLU A 713 47.72 14.62 -27.01
N SER A 714 46.48 15.13 -27.12
CA SER A 714 45.51 15.12 -26.01
C SER A 714 45.19 13.70 -25.52
N LEU A 715 45.04 12.74 -26.43
CA LEU A 715 44.86 11.32 -26.09
C LEU A 715 46.03 10.73 -25.27
N GLY A 716 47.21 11.36 -25.30
CA GLY A 716 48.40 10.95 -24.56
C GLY A 716 48.16 10.76 -23.06
N MET A 717 47.23 11.53 -22.46
CA MET A 717 46.86 11.38 -21.05
C MET A 717 46.31 9.97 -20.74
N PHE A 718 45.55 9.40 -21.67
CA PHE A 718 44.90 8.09 -21.53
C PHE A 718 45.77 6.92 -22.00
N THR A 719 46.86 7.19 -22.73
CA THR A 719 47.72 6.15 -23.32
C THR A 719 49.10 6.07 -22.68
N GLN A 720 49.46 7.03 -21.81
CA GLN A 720 50.75 7.06 -21.14
C GLN A 720 50.95 5.83 -20.24
N ALA A 721 51.93 4.99 -20.60
CA ALA A 721 52.24 3.78 -19.84
C ALA A 721 52.54 4.10 -18.36
N GLY A 722 51.82 3.44 -17.45
CA GLY A 722 51.94 3.63 -16.00
C GLY A 722 51.06 4.74 -15.41
N SER A 723 50.27 5.47 -16.22
CA SER A 723 49.21 6.34 -15.70
C SER A 723 48.00 5.51 -15.24
N PHE A 724 47.20 6.09 -14.35
CA PHE A 724 45.96 5.47 -13.89
C PHE A 724 44.94 5.36 -15.04
N GLU A 725 44.88 6.37 -15.90
CA GLU A 725 44.03 6.40 -17.08
C GLU A 725 44.37 5.27 -18.05
N ALA A 726 45.67 5.01 -18.27
CA ALA A 726 46.10 3.91 -19.13
C ALA A 726 45.84 2.54 -18.49
N GLU A 727 45.97 2.41 -17.16
CA GLU A 727 45.57 1.20 -16.43
C GLU A 727 44.08 0.90 -16.63
N LEU A 728 43.24 1.93 -16.57
CA LEU A 728 41.79 1.79 -16.62
C LEU A 728 41.26 1.60 -18.05
N PHE A 729 41.68 2.42 -19.01
CA PHE A 729 41.05 2.49 -20.35
C PHE A 729 41.92 1.92 -21.48
N ASN A 730 43.25 1.88 -21.32
CA ASN A 730 44.19 1.51 -22.39
C ASN A 730 44.74 0.09 -22.23
N ARG A 731 43.85 -0.86 -21.92
CA ARG A 731 44.13 -2.28 -21.82
C ARG A 731 42.97 -3.06 -22.40
N GLU A 732 43.27 -4.23 -22.96
CA GLU A 732 42.22 -5.17 -23.34
C GLU A 732 41.46 -5.60 -22.07
N GLY A 733 40.15 -5.55 -22.15
CA GLY A 733 39.26 -5.85 -21.04
C GLY A 733 38.48 -7.14 -21.28
N GLU A 734 38.22 -7.84 -20.19
CA GLU A 734 37.27 -8.95 -20.16
C GLU A 734 35.90 -8.45 -19.72
N LEU A 735 34.84 -9.13 -20.16
CA LEU A 735 33.51 -8.91 -19.61
C LEU A 735 33.55 -9.21 -18.11
N TRP A 736 32.96 -8.34 -17.30
CA TRP A 736 32.86 -8.58 -15.86
C TRP A 736 32.16 -9.91 -15.59
N PRO A 737 32.56 -10.63 -14.52
CA PRO A 737 31.93 -11.90 -14.18
C PRO A 737 30.44 -11.69 -13.99
N GLU A 738 29.65 -12.61 -14.53
CA GLU A 738 28.20 -12.55 -14.36
C GLU A 738 27.84 -12.76 -12.89
N ALA A 739 27.17 -11.76 -12.33
CA ALA A 739 26.72 -11.74 -10.94
C ALA A 739 25.25 -11.31 -10.88
N ASP A 740 24.55 -11.77 -9.83
CA ASP A 740 23.21 -11.27 -9.51
C ASP A 740 23.26 -9.78 -9.14
N VAL A 741 24.34 -9.37 -8.45
CA VAL A 741 24.58 -7.98 -8.04
C VAL A 741 25.99 -7.56 -8.42
N THR A 742 26.12 -6.45 -9.13
CA THR A 742 27.41 -5.79 -9.41
C THR A 742 27.42 -4.42 -8.75
N LEU A 743 28.31 -4.25 -7.77
CA LEU A 743 28.52 -2.99 -7.06
C LEU A 743 29.80 -2.33 -7.55
N VAL A 744 29.69 -1.10 -8.03
CA VAL A 744 30.80 -0.30 -8.55
C VAL A 744 31.00 0.92 -7.68
N ASP A 745 32.11 0.94 -6.95
CA ASP A 745 32.56 2.07 -6.14
C ASP A 745 33.38 3.03 -7.00
N LEU A 746 32.80 4.21 -7.21
CA LEU A 746 33.33 5.33 -7.99
C LEU A 746 33.93 6.41 -7.09
N GLY A 747 34.14 6.15 -5.79
CA GLY A 747 34.56 7.16 -4.81
C GLY A 747 35.91 7.83 -5.10
N HIS A 748 36.81 7.19 -5.85
CA HIS A 748 38.04 7.85 -6.30
C HIS A 748 37.79 8.84 -7.44
N LEU A 749 36.95 8.45 -8.39
CA LEU A 749 36.61 9.25 -9.58
C LEU A 749 35.65 10.41 -9.27
N ALA A 750 34.93 10.35 -8.14
CA ALA A 750 34.04 11.42 -7.70
C ALA A 750 34.77 12.68 -7.18
N ARG A 751 36.11 12.70 -7.23
CA ARG A 751 36.94 13.85 -6.82
C ARG A 751 37.08 14.84 -7.97
N GLU A 752 37.26 16.12 -7.64
CA GLU A 752 37.57 17.16 -8.63
C GLU A 752 38.80 16.77 -9.49
N GLY A 753 38.70 16.99 -10.80
CA GLY A 753 39.75 16.68 -11.78
C GLY A 753 39.68 15.27 -12.40
N TYR A 754 38.67 14.47 -12.05
CA TYR A 754 38.42 13.14 -12.63
C TYR A 754 37.12 13.08 -13.45
N GLU A 755 36.58 14.22 -13.86
CA GLU A 755 35.26 14.33 -14.51
C GLU A 755 35.21 13.54 -15.83
N ALA A 756 36.28 13.59 -16.63
CA ALA A 756 36.39 12.82 -17.86
C ALA A 756 36.43 11.32 -17.59
N GLN A 757 37.29 10.89 -16.67
CA GLN A 757 37.47 9.48 -16.28
C GLN A 757 36.17 8.90 -15.70
N MET A 758 35.44 9.68 -14.90
CA MET A 758 34.14 9.31 -14.36
C MET A 758 33.14 9.05 -15.49
N ALA A 759 32.98 10.00 -16.40
CA ALA A 759 31.97 9.84 -17.45
C ALA A 759 32.37 8.75 -18.47
N LEU A 760 33.67 8.52 -18.73
CA LEU A 760 34.15 7.38 -19.53
C LEU A 760 33.87 6.03 -18.86
N THR A 761 34.02 5.97 -17.53
CA THR A 761 33.65 4.81 -16.72
C THR A 761 32.15 4.52 -16.85
N MET A 762 31.31 5.55 -16.76
CA MET A 762 29.86 5.43 -16.95
C MET A 762 29.48 4.96 -18.36
N VAL A 763 30.10 5.50 -19.41
CA VAL A 763 29.89 5.02 -20.79
C VAL A 763 30.24 3.55 -20.93
N SER A 764 31.40 3.14 -20.41
CA SER A 764 31.86 1.74 -20.47
C SER A 764 30.90 0.79 -19.72
N MET A 765 30.43 1.20 -18.54
CA MET A 765 29.43 0.45 -17.77
C MET A 765 28.10 0.34 -18.51
N THR A 766 27.61 1.45 -19.06
CA THR A 766 26.36 1.49 -19.82
C THR A 766 26.42 0.61 -21.06
N ASN A 767 27.54 0.62 -21.80
CA ASN A 767 27.77 -0.28 -22.94
C ASN A 767 27.78 -1.75 -22.52
N MET A 768 28.42 -2.09 -21.40
CA MET A 768 28.40 -3.45 -20.87
C MET A 768 26.99 -3.89 -20.49
N ILE A 769 26.23 -3.05 -19.80
CA ILE A 769 24.83 -3.32 -19.45
C ILE A 769 23.98 -3.47 -20.71
N ASN A 770 24.20 -2.63 -21.72
CA ASN A 770 23.47 -2.69 -22.98
C ASN A 770 23.74 -4.00 -23.73
N ASN A 771 25.00 -4.45 -23.79
CA ASN A 771 25.38 -5.75 -24.36
C ASN A 771 24.66 -6.92 -23.65
N ILE A 772 24.56 -6.87 -22.31
CA ILE A 772 23.83 -7.88 -21.54
C ILE A 772 22.33 -7.80 -21.84
N ALA A 773 21.76 -6.59 -21.91
CA ALA A 773 20.35 -6.37 -22.20
C ALA A 773 19.95 -6.88 -23.59
N GLU A 774 20.76 -6.61 -24.62
CA GLU A 774 20.54 -7.10 -25.99
C GLU A 774 20.61 -8.63 -26.06
N ARG A 775 21.60 -9.24 -25.39
CA ARG A 775 21.74 -10.70 -25.35
C ARG A 775 20.57 -11.37 -24.63
N ASP A 776 20.13 -10.78 -23.52
CA ASP A 776 19.11 -11.34 -22.62
C ASP A 776 17.70 -10.84 -22.94
N GLN A 777 17.48 -10.11 -24.04
CA GLN A 777 16.20 -9.47 -24.38
C GLN A 777 15.00 -10.43 -24.45
N PHE A 778 15.25 -11.73 -24.64
CA PHE A 778 14.23 -12.79 -24.69
C PHE A 778 14.05 -13.51 -23.35
N LEU A 779 14.80 -13.14 -22.30
CA LEU A 779 14.68 -13.70 -20.97
C LEU A 779 13.65 -12.91 -20.15
N GLY A 780 13.01 -13.57 -19.18
CA GLY A 780 12.04 -12.94 -18.28
C GLY A 780 12.66 -12.21 -17.08
N ARG A 781 13.99 -12.04 -17.05
CA ARG A 781 14.73 -11.43 -15.93
C ARG A 781 15.18 -10.03 -16.31
N ASP A 782 14.59 -9.02 -15.66
CA ASP A 782 14.92 -7.61 -15.89
C ASP A 782 16.36 -7.26 -15.44
N ILE A 783 16.85 -6.12 -15.94
CA ILE A 783 18.07 -5.46 -15.48
C ILE A 783 17.68 -4.16 -14.79
N VAL A 784 18.26 -3.87 -13.62
CA VAL A 784 18.10 -2.58 -12.95
C VAL A 784 19.46 -1.97 -12.73
N PHE A 785 19.69 -0.78 -13.30
CA PHE A 785 20.88 0.00 -13.09
C PHE A 785 20.57 1.18 -12.17
N THR A 786 21.09 1.11 -10.94
CA THR A 786 20.91 2.14 -9.93
C THR A 786 22.16 3.00 -9.86
N VAL A 787 22.00 4.32 -9.98
CA VAL A 787 23.08 5.30 -9.80
C VAL A 787 22.75 6.14 -8.58
N ASP A 788 23.55 5.97 -7.52
CA ASP A 788 23.56 6.90 -6.39
C ASP A 788 24.40 8.13 -6.73
N GLU A 789 23.99 9.29 -6.23
CA GLU A 789 24.56 10.58 -6.62
C GLU A 789 24.47 10.84 -8.14
N ALA A 790 23.25 10.74 -8.68
CA ALA A 790 22.98 10.86 -10.11
C ALA A 790 23.48 12.16 -10.78
N HIS A 791 23.87 13.19 -10.01
CA HIS A 791 24.55 14.38 -10.53
C HIS A 791 25.82 14.02 -11.32
N ILE A 792 26.47 12.90 -10.98
CA ILE A 792 27.61 12.32 -11.72
C ILE A 792 27.26 12.11 -13.20
N VAL A 793 26.03 11.70 -13.49
CA VAL A 793 25.57 11.32 -14.83
C VAL A 793 24.87 12.47 -15.55
N THR A 794 24.18 13.33 -14.80
CA THR A 794 23.25 14.31 -15.36
C THR A 794 23.90 15.66 -15.67
N VAL A 795 24.98 16.01 -14.96
CA VAL A 795 25.64 17.33 -15.10
C VAL A 795 26.58 17.38 -16.30
N ASN A 796 27.17 16.26 -16.70
CA ASN A 796 28.11 16.22 -17.82
C ASN A 796 27.37 16.41 -19.17
N PRO A 797 27.69 17.46 -19.96
CA PRO A 797 26.98 17.80 -21.21
C PRO A 797 27.06 16.72 -22.30
N LEU A 798 28.08 15.85 -22.27
CA LEU A 798 28.27 14.79 -23.25
C LEU A 798 27.61 13.47 -22.80
N LEU A 799 27.63 13.21 -21.49
CA LEU A 799 27.09 11.97 -20.93
C LEU A 799 25.56 11.97 -20.88
N SER A 800 24.94 13.11 -20.57
CA SER A 800 23.47 13.20 -20.42
C SER A 800 22.71 12.88 -21.74
N PRO A 801 23.09 13.42 -22.91
CA PRO A 801 22.49 13.02 -24.19
C PRO A 801 22.71 11.55 -24.54
N TYR A 802 23.93 11.03 -24.32
CA TYR A 802 24.26 9.62 -24.53
C TYR A 802 23.37 8.71 -23.69
N MET A 803 23.27 8.96 -22.39
CA MET A 803 22.44 8.19 -21.48
C MET A 803 20.97 8.26 -21.89
N THR A 804 20.48 9.43 -22.32
CA THR A 804 19.12 9.58 -22.82
C THR A 804 18.85 8.66 -24.02
N LYS A 805 19.78 8.58 -24.99
CA LYS A 805 19.67 7.69 -26.16
C LYS A 805 19.62 6.22 -25.74
N VAL A 806 20.53 5.78 -24.87
CA VAL A 806 20.59 4.37 -24.41
C VAL A 806 19.36 4.00 -23.58
N VAL A 807 18.93 4.86 -22.66
CA VAL A 807 17.77 4.60 -21.79
C VAL A 807 16.47 4.48 -22.60
N LYS A 808 16.34 5.23 -23.72
CA LYS A 808 15.20 5.08 -24.65
C LYS A 808 15.13 3.65 -25.20
N MET A 809 16.27 3.07 -25.56
CA MET A 809 16.38 1.69 -26.04
C MET A 809 16.09 0.67 -24.93
N TRP A 810 16.65 0.88 -23.73
CA TRP A 810 16.51 -0.03 -22.58
C TRP A 810 15.07 -0.37 -22.21
N ARG A 811 14.14 0.57 -22.43
CA ARG A 811 12.70 0.33 -22.29
C ARG A 811 12.21 -0.89 -23.07
N LYS A 812 12.76 -1.15 -24.26
CA LYS A 812 12.41 -2.29 -25.12
C LYS A 812 13.10 -3.60 -24.68
N LEU A 813 14.26 -3.48 -24.03
CA LEU A 813 15.13 -4.62 -23.65
C LEU A 813 14.89 -5.15 -22.24
N GLY A 814 14.00 -4.53 -21.45
CA GLY A 814 13.79 -4.94 -20.05
C GLY A 814 14.89 -4.45 -19.09
N ALA A 815 15.56 -3.34 -19.46
CA ALA A 815 16.54 -2.68 -18.60
C ALA A 815 15.99 -1.35 -18.08
N TRP A 816 16.25 -1.04 -16.81
CA TRP A 816 15.64 0.10 -16.13
C TRP A 816 16.69 0.93 -15.38
N LEU A 817 16.85 2.20 -15.78
CA LEU A 817 17.68 3.18 -15.07
C LEU A 817 16.95 3.76 -13.86
N TRP A 818 17.56 3.65 -12.68
CA TRP A 818 17.12 4.23 -11.41
C TRP A 818 18.15 5.25 -10.93
N LEU A 819 17.74 6.51 -10.80
CA LEU A 819 18.61 7.61 -10.41
C LEU A 819 18.26 8.07 -8.99
N ALA A 820 19.26 8.20 -8.12
CA ALA A 820 19.09 8.74 -6.79
C ALA A 820 19.91 10.03 -6.60
N THR A 821 19.26 11.14 -6.24
CA THR A 821 19.92 12.45 -6.11
C THR A 821 19.50 13.21 -4.86
N GLN A 822 20.39 14.08 -4.38
CA GLN A 822 20.16 14.98 -3.24
C GLN A 822 19.84 16.41 -3.65
N ASN A 823 20.24 16.83 -4.86
CA ASN A 823 20.05 18.18 -5.36
C ASN A 823 19.60 18.11 -6.83
N LEU A 824 18.49 18.76 -7.17
CA LEU A 824 18.02 18.89 -8.54
C LEU A 824 18.40 20.23 -9.17
N LYS A 825 18.71 21.25 -8.37
CA LYS A 825 19.03 22.60 -8.84
C LYS A 825 20.19 22.63 -9.82
N ASP A 826 21.24 21.86 -9.52
CA ASP A 826 22.49 21.83 -10.29
C ASP A 826 22.35 21.11 -11.65
N TYR A 827 21.19 20.50 -11.93
CA TYR A 827 20.98 19.79 -13.18
C TYR A 827 20.78 20.78 -14.32
N PRO A 828 21.50 20.62 -15.45
CA PRO A 828 21.33 21.46 -16.63
C PRO A 828 20.01 21.17 -17.33
N ASP A 829 19.52 22.12 -18.12
CA ASP A 829 18.27 21.96 -18.90
C ASP A 829 18.34 20.75 -19.86
N ILE A 830 19.54 20.38 -20.33
CA ILE A 830 19.72 19.20 -21.20
C ILE A 830 19.36 17.87 -20.50
N ALA A 831 19.41 17.82 -19.16
CA ALA A 831 19.01 16.64 -18.37
C ALA A 831 17.48 16.50 -18.28
N GLU A 832 16.72 17.53 -18.66
CA GLU A 832 15.25 17.50 -18.65
C GLU A 832 14.69 16.34 -19.48
N LYS A 833 15.27 16.06 -20.66
CA LYS A 833 14.83 14.95 -21.52
C LYS A 833 14.93 13.61 -20.79
N MET A 834 16.02 13.37 -20.06
CA MET A 834 16.22 12.13 -19.32
C MET A 834 15.27 12.02 -18.12
N LEU A 835 15.10 13.11 -17.35
CA LEU A 835 14.22 13.11 -16.19
C LEU A 835 12.73 12.97 -16.57
N ASN A 836 12.31 13.58 -17.68
CA ASN A 836 10.96 13.43 -18.24
C ASN A 836 10.63 11.98 -18.66
N MET A 837 11.65 11.15 -18.92
CA MET A 837 11.44 9.73 -19.21
C MET A 837 11.15 8.91 -17.96
N ALA A 838 11.50 9.37 -16.76
CA ALA A 838 11.19 8.66 -15.53
C ALA A 838 9.70 8.74 -15.23
N GLU A 839 8.99 7.62 -15.36
CA GLU A 839 7.59 7.53 -14.95
C GLU A 839 7.45 7.61 -13.42
N TRP A 840 8.38 6.99 -12.71
CA TRP A 840 8.33 6.85 -11.27
C TRP A 840 9.17 7.92 -10.59
N TRP A 841 8.51 8.78 -9.82
CA TRP A 841 9.19 9.76 -8.97
C TRP A 841 8.90 9.42 -7.52
N ILE A 842 9.94 9.11 -6.76
CA ILE A 842 9.87 8.90 -5.32
C ILE A 842 10.58 10.07 -4.65
N CYS A 843 9.78 10.95 -4.08
CA CYS A 843 10.20 12.22 -3.51
C CYS A 843 10.12 12.14 -1.98
N LEU A 844 11.24 12.00 -1.29
CA LEU A 844 11.29 12.02 0.18
C LEU A 844 11.04 13.45 0.70
N THR A 845 10.78 13.58 2.01
CA THR A 845 10.55 14.90 2.65
C THR A 845 11.57 15.95 2.20
N MET A 846 11.08 17.14 1.82
CA MET A 846 11.87 18.20 1.22
C MET A 846 11.29 19.59 1.52
N PRO A 847 12.12 20.65 1.56
CA PRO A 847 11.65 22.01 1.76
C PRO A 847 10.95 22.57 0.50
N PRO A 848 10.17 23.65 0.62
CA PRO A 848 9.41 24.21 -0.50
C PRO A 848 10.23 24.62 -1.72
N GLU A 849 11.48 25.05 -1.55
CA GLU A 849 12.34 25.42 -2.68
C GLU A 849 12.68 24.20 -3.56
N GLU A 850 12.92 23.03 -2.96
CA GLU A 850 13.21 21.79 -3.70
C GLU A 850 11.98 21.27 -4.45
N VAL A 851 10.77 21.53 -3.93
CA VAL A 851 9.52 21.22 -4.65
C VAL A 851 9.40 22.08 -5.92
N LYS A 852 9.83 23.35 -5.88
CA LYS A 852 9.88 24.19 -7.09
C LYS A 852 10.92 23.69 -8.10
N ASP A 853 12.04 23.15 -7.62
CA ASP A 853 13.05 22.56 -8.49
C ASP A 853 12.54 21.29 -9.21
N ILE A 854 11.64 20.51 -8.58
CA ILE A 854 10.91 19.44 -9.26
C ILE A 854 10.03 20.01 -10.37
N SER A 855 9.31 21.11 -10.10
CA SER A 855 8.41 21.75 -11.07
C SER A 855 9.11 22.21 -12.34
N ARG A 856 10.44 22.38 -12.34
CA ARG A 856 11.24 22.63 -13.55
C ARG A 856 11.21 21.46 -14.52
N PHE A 857 11.18 20.22 -14.01
CA PHE A 857 11.29 19.00 -14.81
C PHE A 857 10.00 18.21 -14.91
N ARG A 858 9.05 18.42 -14.00
CA ARG A 858 7.76 17.73 -14.01
C ARG A 858 6.68 18.72 -13.63
N ALA A 859 5.71 18.93 -14.52
CA ALA A 859 4.54 19.75 -14.22
C ALA A 859 3.75 19.14 -13.04
N LEU A 860 3.73 19.85 -11.91
CA LEU A 860 2.98 19.45 -10.73
C LEU A 860 1.63 20.18 -10.70
N THR A 861 0.58 19.44 -10.37
CA THR A 861 -0.70 20.05 -10.00
C THR A 861 -0.62 20.67 -8.60
N PRO A 862 -1.48 21.65 -8.25
CA PRO A 862 -1.52 22.21 -6.89
C PRO A 862 -1.74 21.14 -5.81
N GLU A 863 -2.47 20.08 -6.14
CA GLU A 863 -2.68 18.94 -5.24
C GLU A 863 -1.39 18.14 -5.02
N GLN A 864 -0.65 17.82 -6.08
CA GLN A 864 0.62 17.12 -5.98
C GLN A 864 1.65 17.94 -5.19
N GLU A 865 1.70 19.25 -5.41
CA GLU A 865 2.54 20.17 -4.64
C GLU A 865 2.18 20.15 -3.14
N SER A 866 0.89 20.23 -2.79
CA SER A 866 0.41 20.12 -1.40
C SER A 866 0.82 18.79 -0.75
N VAL A 867 0.70 17.68 -1.48
CA VAL A 867 1.05 16.35 -0.95
C VAL A 867 2.55 16.25 -0.70
N LEU A 868 3.39 16.74 -1.62
CA LEU A 868 4.85 16.81 -1.45
C LEU A 868 5.25 17.64 -0.23
N LEU A 869 4.65 18.81 -0.06
CA LEU A 869 4.90 19.71 1.07
C LEU A 869 4.40 19.14 2.41
N SER A 870 3.49 18.17 2.39
CA SER A 870 2.98 17.53 3.60
C SER A 870 3.91 16.45 4.17
N ALA A 871 4.86 15.95 3.38
CA ALA A 871 5.77 14.86 3.78
C ALA A 871 6.76 15.32 4.86
N SER A 872 6.85 14.56 5.94
CA SER A 872 7.67 14.89 7.12
C SER A 872 8.59 13.74 7.55
N LYS A 873 9.63 14.06 8.34
CA LYS A 873 10.53 13.07 8.97
C LYS A 873 10.53 13.24 10.49
N LEU A 874 10.43 12.12 11.19
CA LEU A 874 10.64 12.04 12.63
C LEU A 874 11.84 11.13 12.91
N SER A 875 12.94 11.73 13.39
CA SER A 875 14.19 11.01 13.63
C SER A 875 13.99 9.81 14.57
N GLY A 876 14.61 8.67 14.24
CA GLY A 876 14.46 7.41 14.95
C GLY A 876 13.12 6.66 14.72
N CYS A 877 12.14 7.30 14.07
CA CYS A 877 10.81 6.71 13.86
C CYS A 877 10.56 6.40 12.38
N TYR A 878 10.50 7.44 11.53
CA TYR A 878 10.14 7.29 10.11
C TYR A 878 10.66 8.45 9.24
N THR A 879 10.71 8.21 7.94
CA THR A 879 10.75 9.26 6.90
C THR A 879 9.56 9.09 5.96
N GLU A 880 8.88 10.18 5.63
CA GLU A 880 7.82 10.16 4.61
C GLU A 880 8.37 10.54 3.25
N GLY A 881 7.70 10.03 2.22
CA GLY A 881 7.90 10.44 0.84
C GLY A 881 6.60 10.33 0.07
N VAL A 882 6.62 10.82 -1.16
CA VAL A 882 5.50 10.76 -2.10
C VAL A 882 5.96 9.99 -3.33
N VAL A 883 5.19 9.00 -3.73
CA VAL A 883 5.32 8.37 -5.04
C VAL A 883 4.39 9.08 -6.02
N LEU A 884 4.93 9.52 -7.15
CA LEU A 884 4.20 10.13 -8.25
C LEU A 884 4.43 9.32 -9.52
N ALA A 885 3.40 8.59 -9.95
CA ALA A 885 3.34 7.86 -11.22
C ALA A 885 1.92 7.99 -11.81
N LYS A 886 1.72 7.60 -13.08
CA LYS A 886 0.42 7.81 -13.74
C LYS A 886 -0.76 7.08 -13.10
N ARG A 887 -0.50 5.95 -12.43
CA ARG A 887 -1.52 5.11 -11.80
C ARG A 887 -1.56 5.22 -10.28
N ILE A 888 -0.60 5.92 -9.67
CA ILE A 888 -0.51 6.05 -8.22
C ILE A 888 0.13 7.39 -7.85
N GLU A 889 -0.56 8.09 -6.95
CA GLU A 889 -0.09 9.30 -6.28
C GLU A 889 -0.33 9.13 -4.79
N ALA A 890 0.70 8.78 -4.05
CA ALA A 890 0.53 8.36 -2.67
C ALA A 890 1.64 8.90 -1.76
N LEU A 891 1.22 9.41 -0.60
CA LEU A 891 2.13 9.65 0.51
C LEU A 891 2.40 8.31 1.20
N PHE A 892 3.66 7.95 1.37
CA PHE A 892 4.08 6.78 2.10
C PHE A 892 5.02 7.16 3.24
N ARG A 893 5.10 6.26 4.21
CA ARG A 893 5.96 6.32 5.39
C ARG A 893 6.88 5.10 5.36
N ALA A 894 8.18 5.35 5.29
CA ALA A 894 9.20 4.32 5.37
C ALA A 894 9.47 3.97 6.83
N VAL A 895 9.00 2.77 7.23
CA VAL A 895 9.28 2.14 8.53
C VAL A 895 9.86 0.74 8.29
N PRO A 896 11.07 0.63 7.70
CA PRO A 896 11.64 -0.66 7.36
C PRO A 896 12.08 -1.46 8.60
N PRO A 897 12.20 -2.80 8.46
CA PRO A 897 12.86 -3.65 9.45
C PRO A 897 14.23 -3.09 9.85
N SER A 898 14.60 -3.27 11.12
CA SER A 898 15.83 -2.70 11.69
C SER A 898 17.09 -3.17 10.97
N LEU A 899 17.07 -4.37 10.39
CA LEU A 899 18.18 -4.89 9.58
C LEU A 899 18.52 -3.99 8.39
N PHE A 900 17.52 -3.60 7.59
CA PHE A 900 17.74 -2.80 6.38
C PHE A 900 18.15 -1.37 6.71
N LEU A 901 17.73 -0.84 7.87
CA LEU A 901 18.27 0.42 8.39
C LEU A 901 19.74 0.28 8.73
N ALA A 902 20.11 -0.73 9.53
CA ALA A 902 21.48 -0.95 9.96
C ALA A 902 22.46 -1.16 8.78
N LEU A 903 22.00 -1.78 7.69
CA LEU A 903 22.78 -1.91 6.45
C LEU A 903 22.98 -0.58 5.72
N GLY A 904 22.00 0.34 5.80
CA GLY A 904 22.03 1.67 5.16
C GLY A 904 22.57 2.81 6.03
N MET A 905 23.02 2.52 7.26
CA MET A 905 23.59 3.50 8.19
C MET A 905 25.02 3.87 7.78
N THR A 906 25.23 5.07 7.24
CA THR A 906 26.53 5.51 6.68
C THR A 906 27.15 6.71 7.40
N GLU A 907 26.49 7.28 8.40
CA GLU A 907 26.98 8.43 9.14
C GLU A 907 28.23 8.09 9.98
N LYS A 908 29.01 9.12 10.32
CA LYS A 908 30.29 8.94 11.04
C LYS A 908 30.11 8.26 12.38
N GLU A 909 29.08 8.62 13.14
CA GLU A 909 28.79 8.07 14.46
C GLU A 909 28.35 6.61 14.36
N GLU A 910 27.56 6.27 13.34
CA GLU A 910 27.09 4.91 13.06
C GLU A 910 28.23 3.98 12.65
N LYS A 911 29.16 4.48 11.82
CA LYS A 911 30.41 3.77 11.47
C LYS A 911 31.28 3.53 12.70
N ALA A 912 31.34 4.50 13.62
CA ALA A 912 32.09 4.37 14.87
C ALA A 912 31.45 3.33 15.81
N GLU A 913 30.12 3.31 15.93
CA GLU A 913 29.38 2.30 16.69
C GLU A 913 29.67 0.88 16.15
N ARG A 914 29.54 0.68 14.83
CA ARG A 914 29.87 -0.62 14.21
C ARG A 914 31.31 -1.02 14.46
N ARG A 915 32.26 -0.07 14.34
CA ARG A 915 33.68 -0.36 14.59
C ARG A 915 33.93 -0.76 16.05
N ALA A 916 33.23 -0.15 17.01
CA ALA A 916 33.30 -0.55 18.42
C ALA A 916 32.81 -1.99 18.62
N LEU A 917 31.66 -2.34 18.02
CA LEU A 917 31.11 -3.70 18.07
C LEU A 917 32.04 -4.74 17.41
N MET A 918 32.65 -4.41 16.27
CA MET A 918 33.64 -5.30 15.63
C MET A 918 34.84 -5.57 16.55
N ASN A 919 35.33 -4.55 17.24
CA ASN A 919 36.45 -4.69 18.17
C ASN A 919 36.07 -5.48 19.43
N GLU A 920 34.86 -5.27 19.94
CA GLU A 920 34.34 -5.94 21.15
C GLU A 920 34.02 -7.42 20.90
N PHE A 921 33.34 -7.73 19.79
CA PHE A 921 32.84 -9.08 19.49
C PHE A 921 33.72 -9.86 18.52
N HIS A 922 34.80 -9.28 18.02
CA HIS A 922 35.70 -9.87 17.02
C HIS A 922 34.96 -10.40 15.78
N CYS A 923 33.98 -9.64 15.31
CA CYS A 923 33.10 -10.01 14.21
C CYS A 923 33.33 -9.15 12.95
N SER A 924 32.82 -9.62 11.82
CA SER A 924 32.80 -8.87 10.56
C SER A 924 31.93 -7.61 10.66
N GLU A 925 32.10 -6.68 9.71
CA GLU A 925 31.28 -5.46 9.66
C GLU A 925 29.79 -5.78 9.46
N LEU A 926 29.48 -6.79 8.63
CA LEU A 926 28.10 -7.27 8.43
C LEU A 926 27.50 -7.84 9.73
N GLU A 927 28.26 -8.63 10.50
CA GLU A 927 27.80 -9.14 11.80
C GLU A 927 27.62 -8.02 12.82
N ALA A 928 28.49 -7.01 12.80
CA ALA A 928 28.31 -5.82 13.62
C ALA A 928 27.02 -5.06 13.25
N ALA A 929 26.71 -4.93 11.94
CA ALA A 929 25.46 -4.32 11.49
C ALA A 929 24.23 -5.13 11.94
N LYS A 930 24.27 -6.47 11.90
CA LYS A 930 23.21 -7.32 12.46
C LYS A 930 23.01 -7.10 13.97
N ARG A 931 24.09 -6.84 14.73
CA ARG A 931 24.00 -6.49 16.16
C ARG A 931 23.39 -5.09 16.38
N VAL A 932 23.73 -4.11 15.54
CA VAL A 932 23.06 -2.80 15.55
C VAL A 932 21.56 -2.96 15.31
N ALA A 933 21.16 -3.79 14.34
CA ALA A 933 19.75 -4.09 14.08
C ALA A 933 19.03 -4.69 15.31
N GLN A 934 19.68 -5.61 16.04
CA GLN A 934 19.14 -6.16 17.29
C GLN A 934 18.99 -5.10 18.39
N ASN A 935 19.94 -4.15 18.48
CA ASN A 935 19.83 -3.02 19.41
C ASN A 935 18.69 -2.08 19.03
N LEU A 936 18.51 -1.79 17.74
CA LEU A 936 17.37 -1.02 17.24
C LEU A 936 16.04 -1.73 17.54
N ASP A 937 15.97 -3.04 17.36
CA ASP A 937 14.79 -3.84 17.75
C ASP A 937 14.50 -3.70 19.25
N ARG A 938 15.52 -3.76 20.12
CA ARG A 938 15.35 -3.52 21.57
C ARG A 938 14.83 -2.11 21.87
N LEU A 939 15.37 -1.09 21.22
CA LEU A 939 14.91 0.30 21.38
C LEU A 939 13.47 0.50 20.89
N ARG A 940 13.08 -0.25 19.86
CA ARG A 940 11.71 -0.35 19.34
C ARG A 940 10.82 -1.27 20.18
N GLY A 941 11.34 -1.91 21.22
CA GLY A 941 10.61 -2.87 22.06
C GLY A 941 10.28 -4.20 21.38
N LEU A 942 10.91 -4.51 20.24
CA LEU A 942 10.73 -5.74 19.47
C LEU A 942 11.66 -6.86 20.00
N THR A 943 11.64 -7.13 21.30
CA THR A 943 12.45 -8.22 21.88
C THR A 943 11.76 -9.58 21.69
N GLU A 944 12.52 -10.55 21.16
CA GLU A 944 12.12 -11.96 21.16
C GLU A 944 11.74 -12.38 22.60
N LYS A 945 10.50 -12.86 22.80
CA LYS A 945 10.28 -13.81 23.88
C LYS A 945 11.21 -14.99 23.56
N GLN A 946 12.22 -15.22 24.39
CA GLN A 946 13.02 -16.44 24.34
C GLN A 946 12.04 -17.61 24.20
N GLN A 947 12.13 -18.33 23.09
CA GLN A 947 11.46 -19.63 22.97
C GLN A 947 12.02 -20.47 24.12
N GLU A 948 11.21 -20.72 25.15
CA GLU A 948 11.50 -21.80 26.09
C GLU A 948 11.65 -23.07 25.25
N PRO A 949 12.73 -23.84 25.42
CA PRO A 949 12.94 -25.04 24.64
C PRO A 949 11.75 -25.96 24.89
N ALA A 950 11.03 -26.30 23.82
CA ALA A 950 9.98 -27.30 23.85
C ALA A 950 10.51 -28.53 24.57
N THR A 951 9.95 -28.81 25.75
CA THR A 951 10.23 -30.04 26.46
C THR A 951 9.61 -31.16 25.64
N VAL A 952 10.48 -32.08 25.22
CA VAL A 952 10.20 -33.28 24.41
C VAL A 952 9.03 -34.09 24.95
#